data_AF-A0A5Q4GRJ1-F1
#
_entry.id   AF-A0A5Q4GRJ1-F1
#
_cell.length_a   1.000
_cell.length_b   1.000
_cell.length_c   1.000
_cell.angle_alpha   90.00
_cell.angle_beta   90.00
_cell.angle_gamma   90.00
#
_symmetry.space_group_name_H-M   'P 1'
#
loop_
_entity.id
_entity.type
_entity.pdbx_description
1 polymer ?
#
loop_
_entity_poly.entity_id
_entity_poly.type
_entity_poly.pdbx_seq_one_letter_code
_entity_poly.pdbx_strand_id
1 'polypeptide(L)'
;MEPVVDLKNAVDNSGHLGQGVDEEQIMSKWTMMMAWGLALAVVPQIQADRPIVPNAEFQVGEDSPQGWRLSGSGRWVDRQILEVSGSGSDSSFWWTPEVKMSPGHRYHFEFRGRRVGGSGSAITGPAFANRDQVGLTDQWRWMGHVFRVPDHGGDGRLRLGQWHATGAIQFDAVRLTPTLPVYRQEGEIVLGEGEMIQGDRYHFAGNYRHPGSNDHRVLHRTTTSFNSDRWTFGTDAEVIYRFALPGVSLMSMSIEFDVNYYVRGACRLEVSREGRDWHLLAEQGELGTADGQVPDDLLPAEQLYVRLRSAEGAASLQVNRLDVRARLDQTLGEITGETVYADLREMTDHLTIEHMTIQQDSQTGTRRLDATVGWSGPSDGVLKASLTGPADFTTDVRGVVSTGDRWRFQMPVPDRLPGSHVVNLRVSEERGATLTTDLTIRVPDFYRTDYGYRLPGGCDQIALWWCDATRKVPRQRSVPNARGEAVRLEAARHDYEAAQIVVRPTDDLTGLTAEATDLVGPGGYRIPAASTEILWVYYHFVQHPTDATGVRDWWPDALPPLDTPLQVAAGQNQPLWILFYVPEDAPAGDYTGSLRLRADGFTAQVPIELRVWNFTLPRENHLETAFGLSAANIWRYHGLTTEEDRRRVLDMYLESFAKHRISPYDPVPLDPIRVRFVPDAQPPRAEVDFSAFEPAMTRAIERYGFTGFRLRIQGMGGGTFHSRYEPRIGEYGEDTPEYQAMFADYVKQLEDFLAERGWLDRAYVYWFDEPAPADYEFVANGMRRLKKHAPRLRRMLTEEPGDNVLAGLVDIWCPVSHHYDEEQAEKRRALGERFWWYVCTVPKAPYCTLFIDHPATELRVWHWQTWQRGIVGTLVWQSNYWTSSAAFPDQPQDPYEDPMGYVSGYSTPRGVKRFWGNGDGRFLYPPLAASVPGKSGDQPVIQPPVSSIRWEMIREGVEDYEMLYLLRQLLDEKRSTFPDEQVTAWRDLLRVPSSITSDMTTFTTDPTPIYERRRAVARAIEALID
;
A
#
# COMPACT_ATOMS: atom_id res chain seq x y z
N MET A 1 -33.78 50.76 -51.13
CA MET A 1 -34.77 50.12 -52.02
C MET A 1 -34.67 48.63 -51.77
N GLU A 2 -35.62 48.08 -50.99
CA GLU A 2 -36.04 46.68 -51.13
C GLU A 2 -36.55 46.44 -52.56
N PRO A 3 -36.50 45.20 -53.12
CA PRO A 3 -37.34 44.05 -52.70
C PRO A 3 -36.56 42.71 -52.60
N VAL A 4 -36.91 41.67 -51.82
CA VAL A 4 -38.16 40.91 -51.58
C VAL A 4 -38.36 39.72 -52.56
N VAL A 5 -38.14 38.50 -52.02
CA VAL A 5 -38.99 37.25 -52.05
C VAL A 5 -39.08 36.51 -53.42
N ASP A 6 -38.92 35.18 -53.60
CA ASP A 6 -39.72 34.07 -53.05
C ASP A 6 -39.36 32.65 -53.60
N LEU A 7 -39.51 31.66 -52.70
CA LEU A 7 -40.02 30.27 -52.75
C LEU A 7 -39.85 29.25 -53.93
N LYS A 8 -39.43 28.04 -53.47
CA LYS A 8 -40.08 26.69 -53.57
C LYS A 8 -39.69 25.64 -54.63
N ASN A 9 -39.13 24.55 -54.07
CA ASN A 9 -39.61 23.14 -54.06
C ASN A 9 -39.09 22.07 -55.04
N ALA A 10 -38.63 20.97 -54.39
CA ALA A 10 -38.86 19.52 -54.63
C ALA A 10 -38.05 18.79 -55.73
N VAL A 11 -37.66 17.51 -55.65
CA VAL A 11 -37.63 16.39 -54.66
C VAL A 11 -36.79 15.27 -55.35
N ASP A 12 -35.99 14.50 -54.58
CA ASP A 12 -35.40 13.14 -54.83
C ASP A 12 -34.67 12.82 -56.17
N ASN A 13 -33.59 12.04 -56.25
CA ASN A 13 -33.13 10.92 -55.42
C ASN A 13 -31.63 10.59 -55.70
N SER A 14 -30.90 10.25 -54.63
CA SER A 14 -29.73 9.36 -54.48
C SER A 14 -28.62 9.23 -55.55
N GLY A 15 -27.39 9.60 -55.14
CA GLY A 15 -26.19 8.75 -55.30
C GLY A 15 -25.00 9.32 -56.08
N HIS A 16 -24.15 10.14 -55.45
CA HIS A 16 -22.85 10.54 -56.02
C HIS A 16 -21.65 10.22 -55.11
N LEU A 17 -20.67 9.58 -55.75
CA LEU A 17 -19.26 9.48 -55.39
C LEU A 17 -18.61 10.87 -55.21
N GLY A 18 -17.72 10.97 -54.23
CA GLY A 18 -16.37 11.50 -54.44
C GLY A 18 -16.15 13.02 -54.49
N GLN A 19 -15.54 13.51 -53.40
CA GLN A 19 -14.48 14.52 -53.31
C GLN A 19 -14.81 16.01 -53.56
N GLY A 20 -14.41 16.80 -52.56
CA GLY A 20 -14.26 18.25 -52.59
C GLY A 20 -14.04 18.77 -51.17
N VAL A 21 -12.84 18.54 -50.60
CA VAL A 21 -12.45 19.12 -49.31
C VAL A 21 -11.95 20.53 -49.55
N ASP A 22 -12.60 21.49 -48.90
CA ASP A 22 -12.39 22.92 -49.01
C ASP A 22 -11.11 23.34 -48.25
N GLU A 23 -10.13 23.91 -48.97
CA GLU A 23 -8.82 24.32 -48.43
C GLU A 23 -8.92 25.45 -47.38
N GLU A 24 -10.06 26.14 -47.28
CA GLU A 24 -10.31 27.17 -46.27
C GLU A 24 -10.64 26.63 -44.86
N GLN A 25 -11.15 25.40 -44.74
CA GLN A 25 -11.43 24.77 -43.45
C GLN A 25 -10.18 24.17 -42.78
N ILE A 26 -9.12 23.94 -43.55
CA ILE A 26 -7.83 23.46 -43.04
C ILE A 26 -7.05 24.65 -42.44
N MET A 27 -7.03 25.83 -43.08
CA MET A 27 -6.32 26.98 -42.52
C MET A 27 -6.96 27.55 -41.23
N SER A 28 -8.28 27.46 -41.05
CA SER A 28 -8.91 27.92 -39.80
C SER A 28 -8.67 26.94 -38.64
N LYS A 29 -8.58 25.63 -38.89
CA LYS A 29 -8.18 24.63 -37.88
C LYS A 29 -6.72 24.76 -37.46
N TRP A 30 -5.81 25.10 -38.38
CA TRP A 30 -4.40 25.36 -38.03
C TRP A 30 -4.21 26.65 -37.24
N THR A 31 -5.01 27.69 -37.52
CA THR A 31 -4.94 28.97 -36.79
C THR A 31 -5.60 28.88 -35.40
N MET A 32 -6.61 28.01 -35.24
CA MET A 32 -7.29 27.76 -33.97
C MET A 32 -6.52 26.74 -33.08
N MET A 33 -5.73 25.83 -33.66
CA MET A 33 -4.76 24.98 -32.93
C MET A 33 -3.62 25.78 -32.30
N MET A 34 -3.23 26.93 -32.87
CA MET A 34 -2.24 27.83 -32.24
C MET A 34 -2.80 28.60 -31.04
N ALA A 35 -4.11 28.80 -30.93
CA ALA A 35 -4.70 29.53 -29.80
C ALA A 35 -4.87 28.68 -28.53
N TRP A 36 -4.91 27.35 -28.67
CA TRP A 36 -5.11 26.41 -27.56
C TRP A 36 -3.83 25.69 -27.08
N GLY A 37 -2.71 25.90 -27.78
CA GLY A 37 -1.35 25.49 -27.37
C GLY A 37 -0.51 26.58 -26.71
N LEU A 38 -1.10 27.73 -26.35
CA LEU A 38 -0.36 28.95 -25.98
C LEU A 38 -0.88 29.58 -24.68
N ALA A 39 -1.01 28.77 -23.63
CA ALA A 39 -0.55 29.23 -22.32
C ALA A 39 0.92 28.82 -22.19
N LEU A 40 1.78 29.33 -23.09
CA LEU A 40 3.22 29.37 -22.87
C LEU A 40 3.40 30.25 -21.63
N ALA A 41 3.49 29.62 -20.46
CA ALA A 41 4.29 30.19 -19.40
C ALA A 41 5.68 30.33 -20.02
N VAL A 42 6.01 31.54 -20.46
CA VAL A 42 7.39 31.94 -20.70
C VAL A 42 8.10 31.59 -19.41
N VAL A 43 8.85 30.48 -19.41
CA VAL A 43 9.77 30.15 -18.32
C VAL A 43 10.73 31.33 -18.29
N PRO A 44 10.72 32.18 -17.24
CA PRO A 44 11.65 33.29 -17.18
C PRO A 44 13.06 32.70 -17.22
N GLN A 45 13.98 33.31 -17.96
CA GLN A 45 15.37 32.82 -18.07
C GLN A 45 15.93 32.58 -16.65
N ILE A 46 16.05 31.30 -16.27
CA ILE A 46 16.64 30.89 -15.02
C ILE A 46 18.15 30.86 -15.22
N GLN A 47 18.86 31.90 -14.78
CA GLN A 47 20.33 31.88 -14.82
C GLN A 47 20.88 30.90 -13.78
N ALA A 48 21.69 29.92 -14.21
CA ALA A 48 22.30 28.90 -13.35
C ALA A 48 23.54 29.40 -12.57
N ASP A 49 24.11 30.56 -12.93
CA ASP A 49 25.52 30.89 -12.65
C ASP A 49 25.82 31.71 -11.38
N ARG A 50 24.91 31.78 -10.39
CA ARG A 50 25.23 32.45 -9.11
C ARG A 50 24.86 31.59 -7.90
N PRO A 51 25.77 31.41 -6.92
CA PRO A 51 25.43 30.75 -5.66
C PRO A 51 24.36 31.59 -4.96
N ILE A 52 23.13 31.05 -4.93
CA ILE A 52 21.96 31.71 -4.36
C ILE A 52 22.10 31.79 -2.83
N VAL A 53 22.78 30.82 -2.22
CA VAL A 53 22.99 30.72 -0.77
C VAL A 53 24.39 31.25 -0.39
N PRO A 54 24.49 32.24 0.51
CA PRO A 54 25.78 32.70 1.00
C PRO A 54 26.47 31.63 1.85
N ASN A 55 27.77 31.42 1.64
CA ASN A 55 28.61 30.52 2.45
C ASN A 55 27.96 29.14 2.68
N ALA A 56 27.57 28.49 1.58
CA ALA A 56 26.74 27.29 1.57
C ALA A 56 27.36 26.05 2.22
N GLU A 57 28.69 26.00 2.35
CA GLU A 57 29.46 24.95 3.05
C GLU A 57 29.95 25.40 4.44
N PHE A 58 29.57 26.60 4.86
CA PHE A 58 29.89 27.18 6.17
C PHE A 58 31.38 27.29 6.49
N GLN A 59 32.26 27.35 5.49
CA GLN A 59 33.72 27.34 5.68
C GLN A 59 34.35 28.74 5.80
N VAL A 60 33.57 29.79 5.50
CA VAL A 60 34.06 31.17 5.46
C VAL A 60 33.60 31.95 6.71
N GLY A 61 34.49 32.72 7.33
CA GLY A 61 34.23 33.52 8.54
C GLY A 61 35.36 33.39 9.57
N GLU A 62 35.46 34.27 10.56
CA GLU A 62 36.48 34.23 11.63
C GLU A 62 35.94 33.60 12.92
N ASP A 63 35.06 34.31 13.63
CA ASP A 63 34.42 33.86 14.88
C ASP A 63 33.02 33.26 14.65
N SER A 64 32.43 33.50 13.49
CA SER A 64 31.11 33.02 13.10
C SER A 64 31.04 32.80 11.58
N PRO A 65 30.18 31.91 11.09
CA PRO A 65 30.04 31.64 9.67
C PRO A 65 29.49 32.89 8.97
N GLN A 66 30.25 33.44 8.02
CA GLN A 66 29.86 34.62 7.28
C GLN A 66 28.50 34.39 6.60
N GLY A 67 27.56 35.34 6.76
CA GLY A 67 26.24 35.25 6.14
C GLY A 67 25.25 34.33 6.86
N TRP A 68 25.58 33.83 8.06
CA TRP A 68 24.68 33.03 8.89
C TRP A 68 24.62 33.58 10.32
N ARG A 69 23.43 33.62 10.90
CA ARG A 69 23.19 34.13 12.25
C ARG A 69 22.46 33.10 13.07
N LEU A 70 22.90 32.90 14.31
CA LEU A 70 22.25 32.00 15.25
C LEU A 70 21.11 32.71 16.00
N SER A 71 20.00 32.02 16.16
CA SER A 71 18.95 32.34 17.13
C SER A 71 18.76 31.14 18.06
N GLY A 72 18.76 31.37 19.37
CA GLY A 72 18.71 30.31 20.37
C GLY A 72 20.09 29.69 20.65
N SER A 73 20.10 28.38 20.89
CA SER A 73 21.27 27.60 21.31
C SER A 73 21.91 26.85 20.15
N GLY A 74 23.22 27.01 20.00
CA GLY A 74 23.98 26.38 18.92
C GLY A 74 25.42 26.89 18.88
N ARG A 75 26.21 26.36 17.94
CA ARG A 75 27.60 26.77 17.73
C ARG A 75 28.07 26.43 16.32
N TRP A 76 29.13 27.09 15.88
CA TRP A 76 29.84 26.76 14.65
C TRP A 76 31.04 25.87 15.01
N VAL A 77 30.98 24.61 14.59
CA VAL A 77 31.95 23.56 14.95
C VAL A 77 32.95 23.41 13.82
N ASP A 78 34.25 23.35 14.17
CA ASP A 78 35.38 23.12 13.26
C ASP A 78 35.44 24.04 12.04
N ARG A 79 34.79 25.21 12.13
CA ARG A 79 34.62 26.16 11.02
C ARG A 79 33.97 25.55 9.77
N GLN A 80 33.13 24.53 9.95
CA GLN A 80 32.49 23.81 8.82
C GLN A 80 31.06 23.37 9.13
N ILE A 81 30.68 23.28 10.41
CA ILE A 81 29.42 22.66 10.82
C ILE A 81 28.58 23.65 11.60
N LEU A 82 27.34 23.88 11.16
CA LEU A 82 26.33 24.56 11.94
C LEU A 82 25.65 23.55 12.87
N GLU A 83 25.81 23.75 14.18
CA GLU A 83 25.12 22.95 15.19
C GLU A 83 24.01 23.80 15.85
N VAL A 84 22.87 23.17 16.08
CA VAL A 84 21.79 23.68 16.93
C VAL A 84 21.45 22.66 18.00
N SER A 85 21.15 23.15 19.19
CA SER A 85 20.79 22.31 20.32
C SER A 85 19.37 22.62 20.80
N GLY A 86 18.72 21.63 21.40
CA GLY A 86 17.38 21.76 21.94
C GLY A 86 17.19 21.09 23.29
N SER A 87 16.29 21.68 24.08
CA SER A 87 15.89 21.22 25.41
C SER A 87 14.60 20.39 25.40
N GLY A 88 13.99 20.21 24.23
CA GLY A 88 12.69 19.53 24.05
C GLY A 88 11.47 20.46 24.10
N SER A 89 11.66 21.73 24.47
CA SER A 89 10.56 22.72 24.56
C SER A 89 10.94 24.09 23.99
N ASP A 90 12.02 24.16 23.22
CA ASP A 90 12.58 25.38 22.64
C ASP A 90 12.75 25.27 21.12
N SER A 91 13.18 26.35 20.50
CA SER A 91 13.57 26.36 19.10
C SER A 91 14.86 27.14 18.91
N SER A 92 15.78 26.54 18.18
CA SER A 92 17.07 27.12 17.86
C SER A 92 17.39 26.91 16.39
N PHE A 93 17.86 27.94 15.70
CA PHE A 93 18.12 27.89 14.26
C PHE A 93 19.18 28.88 13.81
N TRP A 94 19.95 28.46 12.81
CA TRP A 94 20.75 29.34 11.97
C TRP A 94 19.91 29.88 10.83
N TRP A 95 20.12 31.15 10.46
CA TRP A 95 19.42 31.79 9.36
C TRP A 95 20.30 32.73 8.55
N THR A 96 20.00 32.85 7.26
CA THR A 96 20.69 33.75 6.33
C THR A 96 20.08 35.15 6.34
N PRO A 97 20.81 36.21 5.94
CA PRO A 97 20.18 37.39 5.34
C PRO A 97 19.19 37.01 4.23
N GLU A 98 18.37 37.96 3.79
CA GLU A 98 17.42 37.72 2.71
C GLU A 98 18.12 37.22 1.44
N VAL A 99 17.65 36.07 0.96
CA VAL A 99 18.06 35.44 -0.28
C VAL A 99 17.03 35.78 -1.34
N LYS A 100 17.50 36.32 -2.47
CA LYS A 100 16.64 36.70 -3.58
C LYS A 100 16.21 35.46 -4.37
N MET A 101 14.91 35.21 -4.40
CA MET A 101 14.26 34.22 -5.24
C MET A 101 13.22 34.91 -6.10
N SER A 102 12.95 34.38 -7.28
CA SER A 102 11.96 34.97 -8.17
C SER A 102 10.54 34.57 -7.73
N PRO A 103 9.61 35.52 -7.53
CA PRO A 103 8.21 35.20 -7.22
C PRO A 103 7.61 34.21 -8.21
N GLY A 104 6.80 33.27 -7.73
CA GLY A 104 6.14 32.24 -8.53
C GLY A 104 7.05 31.15 -9.11
N HIS A 105 8.38 31.26 -8.94
CA HIS A 105 9.33 30.24 -9.39
C HIS A 105 9.46 29.12 -8.35
N ARG A 106 10.08 28.02 -8.78
CA ARG A 106 10.28 26.82 -7.98
C ARG A 106 11.75 26.61 -7.72
N TYR A 107 12.04 26.20 -6.50
CA TYR A 107 13.39 25.85 -6.09
C TYR A 107 13.36 24.57 -5.27
N HIS A 108 14.40 23.77 -5.42
CA HIS A 108 14.70 22.64 -4.54
C HIS A 108 15.67 23.13 -3.46
N PHE A 109 15.22 23.13 -2.22
CA PHE A 109 16.10 23.35 -1.07
C PHE A 109 16.61 22.00 -0.58
N GLU A 110 17.93 21.83 -0.55
CA GLU A 110 18.59 20.65 -0.03
C GLU A 110 19.55 21.05 1.10
N PHE A 111 19.73 20.18 2.09
CA PHE A 111 20.73 20.32 3.13
C PHE A 111 21.36 18.97 3.42
N ARG A 112 22.63 18.98 3.83
CA ARG A 112 23.30 17.80 4.37
C ARG A 112 23.35 17.90 5.89
N GLY A 113 22.71 16.94 6.56
CA GLY A 113 22.51 16.99 8.00
C GLY A 113 22.61 15.63 8.68
N ARG A 114 22.85 15.67 10.00
CA ARG A 114 22.82 14.51 10.91
C ARG A 114 22.32 14.91 12.30
N ARG A 115 21.89 13.92 13.08
CA ARG A 115 21.55 14.06 14.49
C ARG A 115 22.65 13.46 15.35
N VAL A 116 23.22 14.28 16.22
CA VAL A 116 24.31 13.83 17.12
C VAL A 116 23.75 13.17 18.38
N GLY A 117 22.56 13.56 18.82
CA GLY A 117 21.87 12.94 19.95
C GLY A 117 20.46 13.47 20.15
N GLY A 118 19.66 12.73 20.92
CA GLY A 118 18.28 13.06 21.30
C GLY A 118 17.21 12.77 20.23
N SER A 119 16.07 13.45 20.31
CA SER A 119 14.83 13.19 19.56
C SER A 119 14.25 14.47 18.96
N GLY A 120 13.19 14.38 18.14
CA GLY A 120 12.48 15.54 17.57
C GLY A 120 12.76 15.75 16.08
N SER A 121 12.57 16.97 15.58
CA SER A 121 12.62 17.29 14.13
C SER A 121 13.56 18.45 13.84
N ALA A 122 14.21 18.40 12.67
CA ALA A 122 14.89 19.58 12.13
C ALA A 122 13.85 20.48 11.45
N ILE A 123 13.99 21.80 11.57
CA ILE A 123 13.20 22.77 10.82
C ILE A 123 14.09 23.37 9.73
N THR A 124 13.64 23.30 8.48
CA THR A 124 14.50 23.59 7.33
C THR A 124 13.77 24.30 6.21
N GLY A 125 14.53 25.03 5.39
CA GLY A 125 14.01 25.73 4.20
C GLY A 125 13.72 27.22 4.44
N PRO A 126 13.12 27.89 3.45
CA PRO A 126 12.78 29.31 3.56
C PRO A 126 11.69 29.54 4.61
N ALA A 127 11.68 30.71 5.23
CA ALA A 127 10.72 31.05 6.28
C ALA A 127 9.25 30.91 5.85
N PHE A 128 8.95 31.19 4.58
CA PHE A 128 7.60 31.10 4.00
C PHE A 128 7.24 29.70 3.48
N ALA A 129 8.18 28.76 3.37
CA ALA A 129 7.94 27.37 2.94
C ALA A 129 8.80 26.42 3.80
N ASN A 130 8.57 26.49 5.12
CA ASN A 130 9.27 25.69 6.11
C ASN A 130 8.88 24.22 5.99
N ARG A 131 9.83 23.32 6.24
CA ARG A 131 9.59 21.88 6.32
C ARG A 131 10.22 21.31 7.59
N ASP A 132 9.39 20.62 8.36
CA ASP A 132 9.83 19.81 9.49
C ASP A 132 10.33 18.46 8.95
N GLN A 133 11.62 18.19 9.18
CA GLN A 133 12.31 17.01 8.69
C GLN A 133 12.48 16.02 9.84
N VAL A 134 11.78 14.89 9.72
CA VAL A 134 11.82 13.78 10.67
C VAL A 134 12.81 12.71 10.24
N GLY A 135 13.29 11.92 11.21
CA GLY A 135 14.06 10.71 10.96
C GLY A 135 15.56 10.90 10.69
N LEU A 136 16.17 12.07 10.99
CA LEU A 136 17.62 12.27 10.90
C LEU A 136 18.36 11.25 11.78
N THR A 137 19.33 10.56 11.18
CA THR A 137 20.24 9.59 11.81
C THR A 137 21.55 10.25 12.21
N ASP A 138 22.44 9.50 12.86
CA ASP A 138 23.82 9.93 13.17
C ASP A 138 24.73 10.05 11.92
N GLN A 139 24.32 9.42 10.81
CA GLN A 139 24.99 9.54 9.52
C GLN A 139 24.61 10.82 8.77
N TRP A 140 25.59 11.43 8.10
CA TRP A 140 25.39 12.55 7.19
C TRP A 140 24.59 12.12 5.97
N ARG A 141 23.53 12.86 5.65
CA ARG A 141 22.71 12.60 4.47
C ARG A 141 22.14 13.87 3.89
N TRP A 142 21.96 13.89 2.57
CA TRP A 142 21.21 14.94 1.88
C TRP A 142 19.71 14.71 2.08
N MET A 143 19.01 15.78 2.41
CA MET A 143 17.55 15.83 2.51
C MET A 143 17.07 17.16 1.96
N GLY A 144 15.81 17.23 1.55
CA GLY A 144 15.28 18.46 0.99
C GLY A 144 13.79 18.40 0.71
N HIS A 145 13.31 19.47 0.10
CA HIS A 145 11.97 19.59 -0.46
C HIS A 145 11.96 20.67 -1.54
N VAL A 146 11.05 20.50 -2.49
CA VAL A 146 10.75 21.51 -3.49
C VAL A 146 9.66 22.42 -2.97
N PHE A 147 9.76 23.70 -3.32
CA PHE A 147 8.73 24.67 -3.01
C PHE A 147 8.55 25.66 -4.16
N ARG A 148 7.34 26.20 -4.28
CA ARG A 148 7.02 27.39 -5.08
C ARG A 148 7.09 28.63 -4.20
N VAL A 149 7.75 29.68 -4.69
CA VAL A 149 7.81 31.00 -4.04
C VAL A 149 6.45 31.69 -4.17
N PRO A 150 5.91 32.33 -3.10
CA PRO A 150 4.70 33.13 -3.19
C PRO A 150 4.80 34.22 -4.28
N ASP A 151 3.66 34.60 -4.85
CA ASP A 151 3.58 35.62 -5.92
C ASP A 151 3.80 37.05 -5.41
N HIS A 152 3.82 37.23 -4.08
CA HIS A 152 4.15 38.49 -3.42
C HIS A 152 5.36 38.29 -2.50
N GLY A 153 6.47 38.96 -2.84
CA GLY A 153 7.73 38.84 -2.11
C GLY A 153 8.55 37.63 -2.59
N GLY A 154 9.78 37.91 -3.05
CA GLY A 154 10.76 36.91 -3.47
C GLY A 154 11.95 36.78 -2.51
N ASP A 155 12.03 37.67 -1.52
CA ASP A 155 13.12 37.71 -0.55
C ASP A 155 12.75 36.84 0.66
N GLY A 156 13.53 35.79 0.89
CA GLY A 156 13.29 34.82 1.97
C GLY A 156 14.55 34.54 2.77
N ARG A 157 14.40 34.37 4.09
CA ARG A 157 15.48 33.87 4.95
C ARG A 157 15.44 32.36 4.95
N LEU A 158 16.57 31.72 4.67
CA LEU A 158 16.71 30.27 4.83
C LEU A 158 16.96 29.97 6.31
N ARG A 159 16.39 28.86 6.80
CA ARG A 159 16.55 28.38 8.17
C ARG A 159 17.09 26.96 8.18
N LEU A 160 17.99 26.71 9.11
CA LEU A 160 18.47 25.38 9.51
C LEU A 160 18.41 25.30 11.03
N GLY A 161 17.53 24.46 11.57
CA GLY A 161 17.26 24.49 12.99
C GLY A 161 16.63 23.23 13.55
N GLN A 162 16.18 23.37 14.79
CA GLN A 162 15.38 22.40 15.50
C GLN A 162 14.12 23.04 16.10
N TRP A 163 13.06 22.25 16.20
CA TRP A 163 11.85 22.59 16.94
C TRP A 163 11.52 21.49 17.94
N HIS A 164 11.53 21.83 19.23
CA HIS A 164 11.26 20.91 20.34
C HIS A 164 12.10 19.62 20.29
N ALA A 165 13.27 19.68 19.67
CA ALA A 165 14.20 18.57 19.68
C ALA A 165 14.90 18.50 21.03
N THR A 166 15.24 17.29 21.46
CA THR A 166 16.21 17.08 22.53
C THR A 166 17.56 16.82 21.89
N GLY A 167 18.65 17.30 22.49
CA GLY A 167 20.00 17.06 21.99
C GLY A 167 20.40 18.02 20.86
N ALA A 168 21.13 17.52 19.85
CA ALA A 168 21.79 18.37 18.87
C ALA A 168 21.66 17.85 17.42
N ILE A 169 21.47 18.80 16.50
CA ILE A 169 21.41 18.57 15.06
C ILE A 169 22.53 19.38 14.40
N GLN A 170 23.22 18.76 13.45
CA GLN A 170 24.33 19.34 12.72
C GLN A 170 24.03 19.41 11.23
N PHE A 171 24.50 20.49 10.60
CA PHE A 171 24.41 20.74 9.16
C PHE A 171 25.80 21.15 8.64
N ASP A 172 26.22 20.62 7.49
CA ASP A 172 27.52 20.94 6.89
C ASP A 172 27.47 21.41 5.43
N ALA A 173 26.29 21.35 4.79
CA ALA A 173 26.08 21.97 3.49
C ALA A 173 24.60 22.31 3.24
N VAL A 174 24.35 23.33 2.40
CA VAL A 174 23.03 23.69 1.85
C VAL A 174 23.12 23.91 0.35
N ARG A 175 22.07 23.56 -0.39
CA ARG A 175 21.88 23.90 -1.79
C ARG A 175 20.50 24.49 -2.00
N LEU A 176 20.41 25.43 -2.92
CA LEU A 176 19.15 25.97 -3.41
C LEU A 176 19.24 26.00 -4.93
N THR A 177 18.54 25.07 -5.57
CA THR A 177 18.64 24.84 -7.01
C THR A 177 17.31 25.21 -7.67
N PRO A 178 17.29 26.04 -8.73
CA PRO A 178 16.08 26.22 -9.52
C PRO A 178 15.60 24.87 -10.07
N THR A 179 14.29 24.64 -10.07
CA THR A 179 13.75 23.33 -10.47
C THR A 179 12.49 23.48 -11.31
N LEU A 180 12.27 22.54 -12.22
CA LEU A 180 11.11 22.50 -13.11
C LEU A 180 10.22 21.31 -12.74
N PRO A 181 8.91 21.49 -12.63
CA PRO A 181 8.01 20.37 -12.44
C PRO A 181 7.88 19.59 -13.76
N VAL A 182 7.92 18.27 -13.66
CA VAL A 182 7.75 17.34 -14.77
C VAL A 182 6.54 16.48 -14.44
N TYR A 183 5.46 16.71 -15.18
CA TYR A 183 4.19 16.04 -14.95
C TYR A 183 4.07 14.76 -15.77
N ARG A 184 3.21 13.85 -15.32
CA ARG A 184 2.77 12.73 -16.15
C ARG A 184 1.85 13.22 -17.27
N GLN A 185 2.08 12.69 -18.46
CA GLN A 185 1.29 12.94 -19.66
C GLN A 185 0.80 11.64 -20.26
N GLU A 186 -0.47 11.59 -20.64
CA GLU A 186 -1.07 10.48 -21.38
C GLU A 186 -1.95 11.05 -22.50
N GLY A 187 -1.52 10.84 -23.76
CA GLY A 187 -2.06 11.60 -24.88
C GLY A 187 -1.90 13.12 -24.69
N GLU A 188 -3.00 13.86 -24.81
CA GLU A 188 -3.05 15.31 -24.59
C GLU A 188 -3.31 15.69 -23.12
N ILE A 189 -3.64 14.72 -22.26
CA ILE A 189 -3.96 14.96 -20.86
C ILE A 189 -2.69 14.97 -20.03
N VAL A 190 -2.49 16.05 -19.26
CA VAL A 190 -1.36 16.23 -18.35
C VAL A 190 -1.88 16.36 -16.94
N LEU A 191 -1.48 15.46 -16.04
CA LEU A 191 -1.88 15.43 -14.64
C LEU A 191 -0.65 15.43 -13.73
N GLY A 192 -0.70 16.23 -12.68
CA GLY A 192 0.32 16.25 -11.63
C GLY A 192 -0.11 15.44 -10.40
N GLU A 193 0.79 15.38 -9.43
CA GLU A 193 0.56 14.75 -8.13
C GLU A 193 -0.79 15.19 -7.51
N GLY A 194 -1.57 14.20 -7.05
CA GLY A 194 -2.88 14.40 -6.43
C GLY A 194 -4.05 14.43 -7.41
N GLU A 195 -3.81 14.56 -8.71
CA GLU A 195 -4.85 14.53 -9.76
C GLU A 195 -5.11 13.12 -10.29
N MET A 196 -6.34 12.89 -10.72
CA MET A 196 -6.78 11.61 -11.26
C MET A 196 -8.00 11.76 -12.17
N ILE A 197 -8.08 10.90 -13.17
CA ILE A 197 -9.26 10.69 -14.00
C ILE A 197 -9.63 9.20 -13.99
N GLN A 198 -10.92 8.92 -13.78
CA GLN A 198 -11.52 7.59 -13.86
C GLN A 198 -12.80 7.66 -14.69
N GLY A 199 -12.70 7.27 -15.96
CA GLY A 199 -13.83 7.39 -16.88
C GLY A 199 -14.21 8.86 -17.09
N ASP A 200 -15.44 9.24 -16.72
CA ASP A 200 -15.95 10.61 -16.78
C ASP A 200 -15.78 11.40 -15.47
N ARG A 201 -14.95 10.92 -14.54
CA ARG A 201 -14.75 11.54 -13.22
C ARG A 201 -13.33 12.06 -13.07
N TYR A 202 -13.20 13.32 -12.69
CA TYR A 202 -11.94 13.93 -12.29
C TYR A 202 -11.92 14.12 -10.77
N HIS A 203 -10.76 13.85 -10.16
CA HIS A 203 -10.56 14.04 -8.73
C HIS A 203 -9.15 14.63 -8.48
N PHE A 204 -9.09 15.75 -7.79
CA PHE A 204 -7.86 16.28 -7.20
C PHE A 204 -7.92 16.20 -5.67
N ALA A 205 -6.95 15.53 -5.07
CA ALA A 205 -6.71 15.51 -3.63
C ALA A 205 -5.29 16.00 -3.35
N GLY A 206 -5.15 17.21 -2.82
CA GLY A 206 -3.84 17.83 -2.60
C GLY A 206 -2.93 17.03 -1.66
N ASN A 207 -1.79 16.54 -2.17
CA ASN A 207 -0.79 15.81 -1.38
C ASN A 207 0.24 16.77 -0.78
N TYR A 208 -0.14 17.46 0.30
CA TYR A 208 0.72 18.46 0.95
C TYR A 208 1.97 17.89 1.62
N ARG A 209 2.09 16.57 1.73
CA ARG A 209 3.30 15.87 2.22
C ARG A 209 4.22 15.42 1.09
N HIS A 210 3.84 15.54 -0.17
CA HIS A 210 4.71 15.31 -1.32
C HIS A 210 5.98 16.18 -1.24
N PRO A 211 7.14 15.76 -1.80
CA PRO A 211 8.34 16.61 -1.87
C PRO A 211 8.10 17.99 -2.47
N GLY A 212 7.15 18.12 -3.40
CA GLY A 212 6.70 19.40 -3.98
C GLY A 212 5.84 20.26 -3.06
N SER A 213 5.19 19.64 -2.06
CA SER A 213 4.43 20.25 -0.97
C SER A 213 3.39 21.31 -1.38
N ASN A 214 3.84 22.57 -1.52
CA ASN A 214 3.05 23.74 -1.89
C ASN A 214 2.99 24.00 -3.40
N ASP A 215 3.49 23.08 -4.22
CA ASP A 215 3.43 23.12 -5.67
C ASP A 215 2.56 21.97 -6.21
N HIS A 216 1.49 22.35 -6.90
CA HIS A 216 0.59 21.45 -7.61
C HIS A 216 0.45 21.95 -9.04
N ARG A 217 0.23 21.06 -10.02
CA ARG A 217 0.00 21.46 -11.43
C ARG A 217 -1.14 22.46 -11.55
N VAL A 218 -2.21 22.26 -10.78
CA VAL A 218 -3.39 23.11 -10.74
C VAL A 218 -3.21 24.40 -9.92
N LEU A 219 -2.10 24.57 -9.19
CA LEU A 219 -1.88 25.81 -8.44
C LEU A 219 -1.57 26.96 -9.39
N HIS A 220 -2.44 27.97 -9.39
CA HIS A 220 -2.30 29.14 -10.26
C HIS A 220 -1.53 30.27 -9.57
N ARG A 221 -1.89 30.60 -8.32
CA ARG A 221 -1.33 31.73 -7.57
C ARG A 221 -1.43 31.49 -6.06
N THR A 222 -0.49 32.01 -5.29
CA THR A 222 -0.57 32.07 -3.82
C THR A 222 0.13 33.30 -3.26
N THR A 223 -0.45 33.90 -2.23
CA THR A 223 0.15 35.01 -1.47
C THR A 223 0.54 34.59 -0.05
N THR A 224 0.29 33.33 0.32
CA THR A 224 0.43 32.84 1.68
C THR A 224 1.61 31.90 1.84
N SER A 225 2.13 31.80 3.05
CA SER A 225 3.19 30.84 3.39
C SER A 225 2.63 29.42 3.55
N PHE A 226 3.54 28.47 3.46
CA PHE A 226 3.31 27.05 3.66
C PHE A 226 4.20 26.55 4.79
N ASN A 227 3.68 25.67 5.62
CA ASN A 227 4.44 25.09 6.71
C ASN A 227 4.20 23.59 6.77
N SER A 228 5.24 22.83 6.43
CA SER A 228 5.32 21.38 6.40
C SER A 228 4.29 20.70 5.50
N ASP A 229 3.01 20.76 5.83
CA ASP A 229 1.90 20.12 5.11
C ASP A 229 0.61 20.96 5.13
N ARG A 230 0.72 22.28 5.34
CA ARG A 230 -0.43 23.19 5.40
C ARG A 230 -0.15 24.59 4.87
N TRP A 231 -1.16 25.19 4.26
CA TRP A 231 -1.21 26.63 3.99
C TRP A 231 -1.47 27.39 5.29
N THR A 232 -0.82 28.54 5.50
CA THR A 232 -0.90 29.31 6.75
C THR A 232 -1.52 30.69 6.52
N PHE A 233 -2.84 30.79 6.66
CA PHE A 233 -3.59 32.00 6.34
C PHE A 233 -3.44 33.08 7.42
N GLY A 234 -2.89 34.22 7.00
CA GLY A 234 -2.92 35.50 7.72
C GLY A 234 -3.94 36.47 7.11
N THR A 235 -3.93 37.73 7.53
CA THR A 235 -4.75 38.80 6.90
C THR A 235 -4.45 38.91 5.41
N ASP A 236 -5.49 39.02 4.57
CA ASP A 236 -5.41 39.15 3.11
C ASP A 236 -4.66 38.01 2.37
N ALA A 237 -4.48 36.87 3.02
CA ALA A 237 -3.90 35.67 2.41
C ALA A 237 -4.88 35.00 1.44
N GLU A 238 -4.39 34.57 0.28
CA GLU A 238 -5.16 33.78 -0.68
C GLU A 238 -4.30 32.71 -1.39
N VAL A 239 -4.96 31.64 -1.80
CA VAL A 239 -4.45 30.57 -2.66
C VAL A 239 -5.49 30.34 -3.75
N ILE A 240 -5.05 30.36 -5.02
CA ILE A 240 -5.90 30.19 -6.19
C ILE A 240 -5.41 28.98 -6.98
N TYR A 241 -6.33 28.04 -7.22
CA TYR A 241 -6.15 26.90 -8.11
C TYR A 241 -6.93 27.12 -9.40
N ARG A 242 -6.43 26.60 -10.52
CA ARG A 242 -7.09 26.58 -11.82
C ARG A 242 -7.23 25.13 -12.28
N PHE A 243 -8.47 24.67 -12.36
CA PHE A 243 -8.82 23.35 -12.87
C PHE A 243 -9.22 23.48 -14.33
N ALA A 244 -8.43 22.86 -15.22
CA ALA A 244 -8.68 22.82 -16.66
C ALA A 244 -8.03 21.57 -17.25
N LEU A 245 -8.72 20.96 -18.21
CA LEU A 245 -8.26 19.80 -18.99
C LEU A 245 -8.44 20.13 -20.49
N PRO A 246 -7.42 19.92 -21.35
CA PRO A 246 -7.52 20.29 -22.76
C PRO A 246 -8.70 19.62 -23.47
N GLY A 247 -9.59 20.42 -24.08
CA GLY A 247 -10.73 19.93 -24.84
C GLY A 247 -11.79 19.15 -24.03
N VAL A 248 -11.84 19.35 -22.71
CA VAL A 248 -12.77 18.67 -21.79
C VAL A 248 -13.51 19.72 -20.97
N SER A 249 -14.83 19.63 -20.90
CA SER A 249 -15.65 20.50 -20.06
C SER A 249 -15.95 19.85 -18.71
N LEU A 250 -15.85 20.63 -17.64
CA LEU A 250 -16.36 20.28 -16.31
C LEU A 250 -17.89 20.45 -16.32
N MET A 251 -18.61 19.37 -16.02
CA MET A 251 -20.07 19.29 -16.01
C MET A 251 -20.67 19.48 -14.62
N SER A 252 -19.96 19.05 -13.59
CA SER A 252 -20.30 19.28 -12.19
C SER A 252 -19.02 19.37 -11.38
N MET A 253 -19.01 20.08 -10.26
CA MET A 253 -17.84 20.16 -9.39
C MET A 253 -18.24 20.36 -7.93
N SER A 254 -17.70 19.53 -7.04
CA SER A 254 -17.80 19.66 -5.58
C SER A 254 -16.41 19.88 -5.00
N ILE A 255 -16.31 20.74 -3.99
CA ILE A 255 -15.03 21.13 -3.38
C ILE A 255 -15.14 21.02 -1.87
N GLU A 256 -14.13 20.46 -1.22
CA GLU A 256 -14.05 20.27 0.22
C GLU A 256 -12.66 20.70 0.73
N PHE A 257 -12.57 21.36 1.88
CA PHE A 257 -11.30 21.74 2.51
C PHE A 257 -11.36 21.63 4.04
N ASP A 258 -10.20 21.45 4.67
CA ASP A 258 -10.08 21.33 6.12
C ASP A 258 -9.26 22.44 6.75
N VAL A 259 -9.81 23.02 7.82
CA VAL A 259 -9.07 23.86 8.76
C VAL A 259 -8.57 23.00 9.91
N ASN A 260 -7.26 22.73 9.93
CA ASN A 260 -6.63 21.86 10.95
C ASN A 260 -6.00 22.63 12.12
N TYR A 261 -5.89 23.95 11.99
CA TYR A 261 -5.44 24.83 13.07
C TYR A 261 -6.19 26.15 12.98
N TYR A 262 -6.69 26.63 14.13
CA TYR A 262 -7.51 27.82 14.19
C TYR A 262 -7.20 28.66 15.43
N VAL A 263 -7.07 29.97 15.23
CA VAL A 263 -6.98 30.97 16.32
C VAL A 263 -8.05 32.03 16.16
N ARG A 264 -8.22 32.59 14.95
CA ARG A 264 -9.23 33.62 14.64
C ARG A 264 -9.45 33.80 13.13
N GLY A 265 -10.55 34.44 12.77
CA GLY A 265 -10.92 34.78 11.39
C GLY A 265 -11.78 33.69 10.74
N ALA A 266 -11.82 33.65 9.41
CA ALA A 266 -12.43 32.54 8.68
C ALA A 266 -11.74 32.36 7.32
N CYS A 267 -11.79 31.15 6.78
CA CYS A 267 -11.36 30.85 5.41
C CYS A 267 -12.60 30.77 4.52
N ARG A 268 -12.62 31.54 3.44
CA ARG A 268 -13.65 31.51 2.40
C ARG A 268 -13.22 30.65 1.23
N LEU A 269 -14.13 29.79 0.78
CA LEU A 269 -14.04 29.04 -0.47
C LEU A 269 -14.88 29.74 -1.53
N GLU A 270 -14.22 30.17 -2.61
CA GLU A 270 -14.84 30.89 -3.71
C GLU A 270 -14.50 30.25 -5.06
N VAL A 271 -15.38 30.41 -6.06
CA VAL A 271 -15.18 29.88 -7.42
C VAL A 271 -15.41 30.97 -8.47
N SER A 272 -14.71 30.89 -9.61
CA SER A 272 -14.87 31.81 -10.74
C SER A 272 -14.53 31.14 -12.08
N ARG A 273 -15.17 31.54 -13.18
CA ARG A 273 -14.79 31.11 -14.55
C ARG A 273 -13.55 31.83 -15.08
N GLU A 274 -13.34 33.08 -14.65
CA GLU A 274 -12.29 33.98 -15.20
C GLU A 274 -11.28 34.48 -14.16
N GLY A 275 -11.49 34.14 -12.87
CA GLY A 275 -10.61 34.56 -11.78
C GLY A 275 -10.82 36.00 -11.29
N ARG A 276 -11.95 36.63 -11.60
CA ARG A 276 -12.28 38.01 -11.18
C ARG A 276 -13.65 38.12 -10.52
N ASP A 277 -14.67 37.50 -11.12
CA ASP A 277 -16.04 37.45 -10.58
C ASP A 277 -16.19 36.18 -9.74
N TRP A 278 -16.07 36.34 -8.42
CA TRP A 278 -15.98 35.23 -7.46
C TRP A 278 -17.33 34.96 -6.78
N HIS A 279 -17.76 33.71 -6.79
CA HIS A 279 -18.94 33.20 -6.10
C HIS A 279 -18.51 32.50 -4.81
N LEU A 280 -19.06 32.92 -3.67
CA LEU A 280 -18.82 32.27 -2.38
C LEU A 280 -19.58 30.94 -2.32
N LEU A 281 -18.87 29.85 -2.03
CA LEU A 281 -19.45 28.51 -1.86
C LEU A 281 -19.57 28.14 -0.38
N ALA A 282 -18.52 28.40 0.41
CA ALA A 282 -18.47 28.06 1.83
C ALA A 282 -17.55 29.02 2.60
N GLU A 283 -17.74 29.07 3.92
CA GLU A 283 -16.87 29.79 4.86
C GLU A 283 -16.66 28.92 6.10
N GLN A 284 -15.42 28.79 6.56
CA GLN A 284 -15.05 28.01 7.74
C GLN A 284 -14.29 28.87 8.75
N GLY A 285 -14.91 29.09 9.91
CA GLY A 285 -14.40 29.93 11.01
C GLY A 285 -13.99 29.15 12.25
N GLU A 286 -13.78 27.84 12.14
CA GLU A 286 -13.37 26.96 13.25
C GLU A 286 -12.64 25.71 12.73
N LEU A 287 -12.17 24.85 13.64
CA LEU A 287 -11.57 23.57 13.26
C LEU A 287 -12.62 22.65 12.61
N GLY A 288 -12.28 22.04 11.47
CA GLY A 288 -13.17 21.12 10.79
C GLY A 288 -13.16 21.27 9.27
N THR A 289 -14.13 20.62 8.66
CA THR A 289 -14.30 20.54 7.21
C THR A 289 -15.41 21.48 6.76
N ALA A 290 -15.20 22.13 5.61
CA ALA A 290 -16.26 22.81 4.88
C ALA A 290 -16.26 22.37 3.42
N ASP A 291 -17.45 22.28 2.84
CA ASP A 291 -17.67 21.85 1.47
C ASP A 291 -18.63 22.79 0.72
N GLY A 292 -18.58 22.73 -0.61
CA GLY A 292 -19.46 23.50 -1.48
C GLY A 292 -19.59 22.90 -2.88
N GLN A 293 -20.81 22.94 -3.41
CA GLN A 293 -21.13 22.55 -4.78
C GLN A 293 -21.05 23.77 -5.70
N VAL A 294 -20.37 23.63 -6.84
CA VAL A 294 -20.33 24.69 -7.86
C VAL A 294 -21.73 24.83 -8.49
N PRO A 295 -22.28 26.06 -8.53
CA PRO A 295 -23.58 26.34 -9.14
C PRO A 295 -23.68 25.99 -10.63
N ASP A 296 -24.87 25.57 -11.06
CA ASP A 296 -25.13 25.16 -12.46
C ASP A 296 -24.94 26.30 -13.46
N ASP A 297 -25.14 27.57 -13.08
CA ASP A 297 -24.91 28.73 -13.96
C ASP A 297 -23.42 28.96 -14.27
N LEU A 298 -22.52 28.39 -13.44
CA LEU A 298 -21.09 28.36 -13.69
C LEU A 298 -20.64 27.14 -14.49
N LEU A 299 -21.56 26.25 -14.91
CA LEU A 299 -21.27 25.02 -15.63
C LEU A 299 -22.12 24.91 -16.94
N PRO A 300 -21.73 24.10 -17.92
CA PRO A 300 -20.41 23.50 -18.07
C PRO A 300 -19.33 24.56 -18.28
N ALA A 301 -18.10 24.25 -17.90
CA ALA A 301 -16.95 25.15 -18.06
C ALA A 301 -15.68 24.38 -18.44
N GLU A 302 -14.93 24.89 -19.41
CA GLU A 302 -13.62 24.33 -19.80
C GLU A 302 -12.53 24.61 -18.73
N GLN A 303 -12.77 25.61 -17.88
CA GLN A 303 -11.93 25.92 -16.74
C GLN A 303 -12.72 26.52 -15.58
N LEU A 304 -12.28 26.24 -14.36
CA LEU A 304 -12.73 26.91 -13.15
C LEU A 304 -11.56 27.27 -12.25
N TYR A 305 -11.62 28.46 -11.68
CA TYR A 305 -10.72 28.93 -10.65
C TYR A 305 -11.36 28.70 -9.28
N VAL A 306 -10.60 28.14 -8.35
CA VAL A 306 -11.00 27.93 -6.96
C VAL A 306 -10.07 28.74 -6.08
N ARG A 307 -10.63 29.61 -5.23
CA ARG A 307 -9.88 30.45 -4.30
C ARG A 307 -10.22 30.10 -2.87
N LEU A 308 -9.19 29.80 -2.09
CA LEU A 308 -9.24 29.84 -0.65
C LEU A 308 -8.63 31.17 -0.20
N ARG A 309 -9.34 31.95 0.61
CA ARG A 309 -8.82 33.22 1.14
C ARG A 309 -9.29 33.51 2.54
N SER A 310 -8.56 34.35 3.25
CA SER A 310 -9.03 34.91 4.51
C SER A 310 -10.27 35.79 4.28
N ALA A 311 -11.27 35.63 5.15
CA ALA A 311 -12.37 36.57 5.29
C ALA A 311 -11.86 37.95 5.76
N GLU A 312 -12.71 38.98 5.66
CA GLU A 312 -12.34 40.34 6.06
C GLU A 312 -11.92 40.42 7.54
N GLY A 313 -10.82 41.12 7.83
CA GLY A 313 -10.27 41.27 9.17
C GLY A 313 -9.04 40.40 9.45
N ALA A 314 -8.60 40.36 10.70
CA ALA A 314 -7.39 39.62 11.08
C ALA A 314 -7.63 38.10 11.11
N ALA A 315 -6.89 37.35 10.30
CA ALA A 315 -6.95 35.88 10.26
C ALA A 315 -5.68 35.23 10.81
N SER A 316 -5.83 34.04 11.40
CA SER A 316 -4.75 33.14 11.80
C SER A 316 -5.29 31.72 11.86
N LEU A 317 -5.19 31.02 10.74
CA LEU A 317 -5.67 29.64 10.59
C LEU A 317 -4.78 28.87 9.61
N GLN A 318 -4.93 27.54 9.56
CA GLN A 318 -4.20 26.70 8.62
C GLN A 318 -5.15 25.76 7.87
N VAL A 319 -4.84 25.52 6.60
CA VAL A 319 -5.58 24.58 5.74
C VAL A 319 -4.64 23.49 5.25
N ASN A 320 -4.98 22.23 5.54
CA ASN A 320 -4.16 21.06 5.22
C ASN A 320 -4.88 20.00 4.37
N ARG A 321 -6.07 20.32 3.83
CA ARG A 321 -6.72 19.50 2.81
C ARG A 321 -7.47 20.38 1.81
N LEU A 322 -7.41 20.00 0.54
CA LEU A 322 -8.29 20.45 -0.53
C LEU A 322 -8.61 19.23 -1.40
N ASP A 323 -9.88 18.86 -1.47
CA ASP A 323 -10.43 17.76 -2.28
C ASP A 323 -11.42 18.37 -3.28
N VAL A 324 -11.27 18.03 -4.55
CA VAL A 324 -12.05 18.56 -5.65
C VAL A 324 -12.49 17.41 -6.53
N ARG A 325 -13.79 17.25 -6.73
CA ARG A 325 -14.36 16.19 -7.57
C ARG A 325 -15.20 16.81 -8.65
N ALA A 326 -15.02 16.36 -9.87
CA ALA A 326 -15.78 16.86 -11.01
C ALA A 326 -16.25 15.72 -11.92
N ARG A 327 -17.37 15.96 -12.61
CA ARG A 327 -17.80 15.14 -13.74
C ARG A 327 -17.36 15.83 -15.03
N LEU A 328 -16.92 15.04 -16.00
CA LEU A 328 -16.45 15.47 -17.30
C LEU A 328 -17.55 15.27 -18.35
N ASP A 329 -17.49 16.03 -19.45
CA ASP A 329 -18.41 15.93 -20.58
C ASP A 329 -18.19 14.69 -21.47
N GLN A 330 -17.07 14.00 -21.25
CA GLN A 330 -16.70 12.80 -21.96
C GLN A 330 -16.02 11.80 -21.02
N THR A 331 -16.11 10.52 -21.38
CA THR A 331 -15.37 9.45 -20.73
C THR A 331 -13.95 9.43 -21.28
N LEU A 332 -12.99 9.64 -20.40
CA LEU A 332 -11.57 9.49 -20.67
C LEU A 332 -11.07 8.14 -20.13
N GLY A 333 -9.83 7.78 -20.45
CA GLY A 333 -9.15 6.64 -19.85
C GLY A 333 -8.90 6.83 -18.34
N GLU A 334 -8.26 5.85 -17.73
CA GLU A 334 -7.82 5.92 -16.34
C GLU A 334 -6.42 6.51 -16.25
N ILE A 335 -6.29 7.71 -15.70
CA ILE A 335 -5.03 8.46 -15.66
C ILE A 335 -4.79 8.92 -14.22
N THR A 336 -3.69 8.50 -13.62
CA THR A 336 -3.21 8.99 -12.31
C THR A 336 -2.06 9.95 -12.54
N GLY A 337 -2.14 11.16 -12.02
CA GLY A 337 -1.08 12.16 -12.13
C GLY A 337 0.14 11.84 -11.27
N GLU A 338 1.28 12.38 -11.68
CA GLU A 338 2.56 12.30 -10.98
C GLU A 338 3.29 13.63 -11.23
N THR A 339 3.97 14.14 -10.22
CA THR A 339 4.91 15.26 -10.39
C THR A 339 6.29 14.83 -9.91
N VAL A 340 7.26 14.81 -10.83
CA VAL A 340 8.69 14.78 -10.45
C VAL A 340 9.31 16.16 -10.71
N TYR A 341 10.53 16.36 -10.23
CA TYR A 341 11.21 17.65 -10.34
C TYR A 341 12.56 17.49 -11.04
N ALA A 342 12.84 18.39 -11.98
CA ALA A 342 14.09 18.48 -12.72
C ALA A 342 14.90 19.68 -12.22
N ASP A 343 15.91 19.39 -11.40
CA ASP A 343 16.82 20.38 -10.84
C ASP A 343 17.80 20.87 -11.91
N LEU A 344 17.79 22.16 -12.20
CA LEU A 344 18.66 22.77 -13.19
C LEU A 344 20.07 22.96 -12.61
N ARG A 345 21.02 22.11 -13.02
CA ARG A 345 22.41 22.12 -12.52
C ARG A 345 23.32 23.04 -13.31
N GLU A 346 23.12 23.09 -14.62
CA GLU A 346 23.93 23.88 -15.54
C GLU A 346 23.05 24.34 -16.70
N MET A 347 23.22 25.58 -17.12
CA MET A 347 22.58 26.11 -18.33
C MET A 347 23.41 27.26 -18.86
N THR A 348 24.04 27.07 -20.01
CA THR A 348 24.77 28.12 -20.71
C THR A 348 23.84 28.98 -21.55
N ASP A 349 24.38 30.10 -22.04
CA ASP A 349 23.69 30.91 -23.05
C ASP A 349 23.25 30.04 -24.24
N HIS A 350 22.12 30.42 -24.84
CA HIS A 350 21.49 29.85 -26.03
C HIS A 350 20.60 28.62 -25.87
N LEU A 351 20.63 27.91 -24.73
CA LEU A 351 19.73 26.78 -24.47
C LEU A 351 18.70 27.13 -23.40
N THR A 352 17.46 26.70 -23.60
CA THR A 352 16.38 26.77 -22.60
C THR A 352 15.57 25.48 -22.57
N ILE A 353 15.07 25.07 -21.41
CA ILE A 353 14.03 24.04 -21.32
C ILE A 353 12.67 24.74 -21.34
N GLU A 354 11.86 24.44 -22.35
CA GLU A 354 10.52 25.01 -22.47
C GLU A 354 9.43 24.07 -21.97
N HIS A 355 9.64 22.76 -22.14
CA HIS A 355 8.68 21.73 -21.76
C HIS A 355 9.39 20.45 -21.34
N MET A 356 8.86 19.78 -20.32
CA MET A 356 9.30 18.46 -19.90
C MET A 356 8.14 17.70 -19.25
N THR A 357 7.82 16.52 -19.77
CA THR A 357 6.81 15.61 -19.21
C THR A 357 7.33 14.17 -19.23
N ILE A 358 6.74 13.32 -18.38
CA ILE A 358 6.88 11.87 -18.49
C ILE A 358 5.65 11.35 -19.21
N GLN A 359 5.81 11.03 -20.48
CA GLN A 359 4.78 10.37 -21.26
C GLN A 359 4.65 8.92 -20.82
N GLN A 360 3.44 8.50 -20.49
CA GLN A 360 3.09 7.10 -20.30
C GLN A 360 2.21 6.64 -21.45
N ASP A 361 2.61 5.54 -22.08
CA ASP A 361 1.81 4.87 -23.09
C ASP A 361 0.97 3.79 -22.39
N SER A 362 -0.34 3.97 -22.34
CA SER A 362 -1.26 3.02 -21.71
C SER A 362 -1.40 1.70 -22.48
N GLN A 363 -1.13 1.69 -23.78
CA GLN A 363 -1.17 0.47 -24.60
C GLN A 363 0.04 -0.42 -24.32
N THR A 364 1.22 0.18 -24.20
CA THR A 364 2.48 -0.57 -24.00
C THR A 364 2.94 -0.62 -22.56
N GLY A 365 2.44 0.26 -21.70
CA GLY A 365 2.90 0.44 -20.32
C GLY A 365 4.29 1.07 -20.22
N THR A 366 4.82 1.65 -21.32
CA THR A 366 6.17 2.21 -21.35
C THR A 366 6.16 3.69 -20.96
N ARG A 367 7.22 4.12 -20.27
CA ARG A 367 7.42 5.52 -19.89
C ARG A 367 8.56 6.16 -20.69
N ARG A 368 8.37 7.40 -21.11
CA ARG A 368 9.37 8.19 -21.83
C ARG A 368 9.40 9.62 -21.31
N LEU A 369 10.59 10.19 -21.22
CA LEU A 369 10.78 11.62 -21.03
C LEU A 369 10.54 12.29 -22.38
N ASP A 370 9.56 13.19 -22.45
CA ASP A 370 9.33 14.09 -23.59
C ASP A 370 9.82 15.49 -23.18
N ALA A 371 10.76 16.04 -23.94
CA ALA A 371 11.35 17.34 -23.64
C ALA A 371 11.40 18.22 -24.90
N THR A 372 11.18 19.52 -24.68
CA THR A 372 11.37 20.56 -25.70
C THR A 372 12.39 21.56 -25.23
N VAL A 373 13.44 21.74 -26.03
CA VAL A 373 14.55 22.64 -25.76
C VAL A 373 14.58 23.74 -26.82
N GLY A 374 14.64 25.00 -26.38
CA GLY A 374 14.82 26.15 -27.26
C GLY A 374 16.29 26.35 -27.61
N TRP A 375 16.56 26.71 -28.87
CA TRP A 375 17.90 27.07 -29.34
C TRP A 375 17.93 28.51 -29.85
N SER A 376 18.82 29.33 -29.29
CA SER A 376 19.01 30.73 -29.69
C SER A 376 20.46 31.06 -30.03
N GLY A 377 21.23 30.06 -30.45
CA GLY A 377 22.62 30.24 -30.84
C GLY A 377 22.78 31.00 -32.16
N PRO A 378 23.99 31.47 -32.48
CA PRO A 378 24.24 32.36 -33.62
C PRO A 378 24.05 31.69 -35.00
N SER A 379 23.97 30.35 -35.06
CA SER A 379 23.65 29.57 -36.25
C SER A 379 22.90 28.30 -35.85
N ASP A 380 22.39 27.58 -36.84
CA ASP A 380 21.86 26.22 -36.65
C ASP A 380 22.84 25.36 -35.84
N GLY A 381 22.29 24.61 -34.88
CA GLY A 381 23.02 23.80 -33.93
C GLY A 381 22.75 22.32 -34.14
N VAL A 382 23.77 21.48 -33.92
CA VAL A 382 23.61 20.03 -33.78
C VAL A 382 23.58 19.72 -32.30
N LEU A 383 22.39 19.44 -31.79
CA LEU A 383 22.19 19.14 -30.37
C LEU A 383 22.25 17.63 -30.14
N LYS A 384 22.90 17.24 -29.04
CA LYS A 384 22.88 15.90 -28.48
C LYS A 384 22.25 15.95 -27.09
N ALA A 385 21.16 15.23 -26.89
CA ALA A 385 20.63 14.93 -25.57
C ALA A 385 21.10 13.53 -25.15
N SER A 386 21.64 13.43 -23.93
CA SER A 386 22.08 12.19 -23.29
C SER A 386 21.34 12.07 -21.96
N LEU A 387 20.63 10.95 -21.75
CA LEU A 387 19.94 10.66 -20.49
C LEU A 387 20.66 9.49 -19.84
N THR A 388 21.18 9.71 -18.63
CA THR A 388 21.95 8.72 -17.86
C THR A 388 21.27 8.44 -16.54
N GLY A 389 21.42 7.23 -16.01
CA GLY A 389 20.73 6.81 -14.80
C GLY A 389 21.41 5.62 -14.11
N PRO A 390 20.71 4.94 -13.19
CA PRO A 390 21.24 3.81 -12.43
C PRO A 390 21.59 2.61 -13.33
N ALA A 391 22.40 1.68 -12.81
CA ALA A 391 22.75 0.41 -13.46
C ALA A 391 23.26 0.57 -14.91
N ASP A 392 24.14 1.55 -15.12
CA ASP A 392 24.74 1.90 -16.41
C ASP A 392 23.71 2.30 -17.50
N PHE A 393 22.48 2.68 -17.10
CA PHE A 393 21.47 3.15 -18.04
C PHE A 393 21.95 4.41 -18.76
N THR A 394 22.01 4.36 -20.09
CA THR A 394 22.34 5.50 -20.94
C THR A 394 21.55 5.40 -22.25
N THR A 395 20.93 6.51 -22.66
CA THR A 395 20.29 6.66 -23.97
C THR A 395 20.63 8.02 -24.55
N ASP A 396 20.80 8.08 -25.87
CA ASP A 396 21.23 9.27 -26.60
C ASP A 396 20.28 9.55 -27.77
N VAL A 397 19.98 10.82 -28.00
CA VAL A 397 19.28 11.29 -29.20
C VAL A 397 19.98 12.54 -29.74
N ARG A 398 19.96 12.71 -31.07
CA ARG A 398 20.58 13.86 -31.77
C ARG A 398 19.59 14.49 -32.72
N GLY A 399 19.68 15.81 -32.88
CA GLY A 399 18.85 16.56 -33.80
C GLY A 399 19.54 17.83 -34.29
N VAL A 400 19.11 18.30 -35.45
CA VAL A 400 19.50 19.61 -35.98
C VAL A 400 18.37 20.58 -35.66
N VAL A 401 18.71 21.76 -35.16
CA VAL A 401 17.74 22.81 -34.81
C VAL A 401 18.22 24.14 -35.36
N SER A 402 17.32 24.88 -36.01
CA SER A 402 17.64 26.20 -36.54
C SER A 402 17.62 27.26 -35.44
N THR A 403 18.38 28.34 -35.63
CA THR A 403 18.40 29.46 -34.67
C THR A 403 17.00 30.02 -34.44
N GLY A 404 16.56 30.09 -33.18
CA GLY A 404 15.24 30.58 -32.78
C GLY A 404 14.16 29.49 -32.72
N ASP A 405 14.47 28.28 -33.19
CA ASP A 405 13.54 27.15 -33.18
C ASP A 405 13.67 26.28 -31.91
N ARG A 406 12.76 25.31 -31.83
CA ARG A 406 12.64 24.34 -30.74
C ARG A 406 13.02 22.96 -31.23
N TRP A 407 13.77 22.23 -30.41
CA TRP A 407 14.03 20.81 -30.61
C TRP A 407 13.23 19.98 -29.61
N ARG A 408 12.31 19.17 -30.12
CA ARG A 408 11.54 18.19 -29.33
C ARG A 408 12.13 16.80 -29.50
N PHE A 409 12.27 16.07 -28.41
CA PHE A 409 12.77 14.71 -28.42
C PHE A 409 12.13 13.86 -27.31
N GLN A 410 12.20 12.54 -27.48
CA GLN A 410 11.71 11.56 -26.52
C GLN A 410 12.79 10.54 -26.19
N MET A 411 12.88 10.15 -24.92
CA MET A 411 13.89 9.20 -24.41
C MET A 411 13.26 8.24 -23.41
N PRO A 412 13.59 6.94 -23.40
CA PRO A 412 13.11 6.02 -22.36
C PRO A 412 13.61 6.46 -20.97
N VAL A 413 12.82 6.24 -19.92
CA VAL A 413 13.26 6.48 -18.54
C VAL A 413 13.63 5.17 -17.85
N PRO A 414 14.58 5.16 -16.89
CA PRO A 414 14.92 3.97 -16.13
C PRO A 414 13.83 3.68 -15.09
N ASP A 415 12.82 2.89 -15.48
CA ASP A 415 11.65 2.52 -14.67
C ASP A 415 11.66 1.04 -14.21
N ARG A 416 12.78 0.35 -14.45
CA ARG A 416 12.86 -1.12 -14.26
C ARG A 416 12.98 -1.55 -12.81
N LEU A 417 13.93 -0.96 -12.09
CA LEU A 417 14.28 -1.38 -10.73
C LEU A 417 13.52 -0.52 -9.72
N PRO A 418 13.00 -1.11 -8.63
CA PRO A 418 12.36 -0.33 -7.58
C PRO A 418 13.37 0.57 -6.85
N GLY A 419 12.88 1.66 -6.26
CA GLY A 419 13.68 2.63 -5.50
C GLY A 419 13.67 4.04 -6.11
N SER A 420 14.45 4.93 -5.51
CA SER A 420 14.63 6.30 -6.01
C SER A 420 15.92 6.38 -6.81
N HIS A 421 15.80 6.83 -8.05
CA HIS A 421 16.90 6.88 -9.02
C HIS A 421 17.12 8.31 -9.48
N VAL A 422 18.37 8.76 -9.44
CA VAL A 422 18.75 10.04 -10.07
C VAL A 422 19.00 9.79 -11.54
N VAL A 423 18.32 10.57 -12.38
CA VAL A 423 18.42 10.55 -13.84
C VAL A 423 18.93 11.90 -14.30
N ASN A 424 20.08 11.91 -14.98
CA ASN A 424 20.70 13.12 -15.46
C ASN A 424 20.43 13.29 -16.96
N LEU A 425 19.73 14.36 -17.33
CA LEU A 425 19.58 14.80 -18.73
C LEU A 425 20.65 15.85 -19.01
N ARG A 426 21.50 15.57 -20.00
CA ARG A 426 22.47 16.53 -20.53
C ARG A 426 22.19 16.80 -21.99
N VAL A 427 21.91 18.06 -22.32
CA VAL A 427 21.84 18.57 -23.69
C VAL A 427 23.12 19.34 -23.97
N SER A 428 23.75 19.04 -25.09
CA SER A 428 25.04 19.62 -25.49
C SER A 428 25.07 19.96 -26.97
N GLU A 429 25.79 21.01 -27.31
CA GLU A 429 26.10 21.44 -28.68
C GLU A 429 27.63 21.42 -28.88
N GLU A 430 28.08 21.16 -30.11
CA GLU A 430 29.51 20.94 -30.42
C GLU A 430 30.43 22.13 -30.08
N ARG A 431 29.92 23.36 -30.08
CA ARG A 431 30.66 24.59 -29.77
C ARG A 431 30.61 24.97 -28.29
N GLY A 432 30.01 24.13 -27.45
CA GLY A 432 30.14 24.19 -25.99
C GLY A 432 28.91 24.64 -25.22
N ALA A 433 27.77 24.90 -25.87
CA ALA A 433 26.53 25.15 -25.13
C ALA A 433 26.07 23.88 -24.41
N THR A 434 25.77 23.98 -23.12
CA THR A 434 25.41 22.87 -22.24
C THR A 434 24.19 23.21 -21.39
N LEU A 435 23.37 22.20 -21.19
CA LEU A 435 22.24 22.25 -20.27
C LEU A 435 22.13 20.90 -19.57
N THR A 436 22.09 20.94 -18.24
CA THR A 436 22.13 19.73 -17.41
C THR A 436 21.04 19.81 -16.34
N THR A 437 20.20 18.77 -16.24
CA THR A 437 19.21 18.62 -15.18
C THR A 437 19.30 17.28 -14.48
N ASP A 438 19.06 17.26 -13.17
CA ASP A 438 18.88 16.04 -12.39
C ASP A 438 17.40 15.84 -12.06
N LEU A 439 16.86 14.68 -12.40
CA LEU A 439 15.51 14.25 -12.04
C LEU A 439 15.60 13.10 -11.05
N THR A 440 14.81 13.14 -9.97
CA THR A 440 14.64 11.96 -9.12
C THR A 440 13.39 11.20 -9.55
N ILE A 441 13.58 10.04 -10.17
CA ILE A 441 12.50 9.13 -10.55
C ILE A 441 12.34 8.08 -9.45
N ARG A 442 11.18 8.07 -8.79
CA ARG A 442 10.82 7.00 -7.86
C ARG A 442 10.08 5.91 -8.62
N VAL A 443 10.55 4.68 -8.46
CA VAL A 443 9.85 3.47 -8.90
C VAL A 443 9.37 2.72 -7.66
N PRO A 444 8.10 2.90 -7.24
CA PRO A 444 7.46 2.03 -6.26
C PRO A 444 7.67 0.56 -6.58
N ASP A 445 7.81 -0.31 -5.56
CA ASP A 445 8.00 -1.75 -5.78
C ASP A 445 6.89 -2.36 -6.63
N PHE A 446 5.66 -1.86 -6.45
CA PHE A 446 4.51 -2.23 -7.27
C PHE A 446 4.77 -2.11 -8.79
N TYR A 447 5.47 -1.07 -9.25
CA TYR A 447 5.69 -0.81 -10.67
C TYR A 447 6.95 -1.45 -11.26
N ARG A 448 7.68 -2.28 -10.50
CA ARG A 448 8.92 -2.90 -11.00
C ARG A 448 8.68 -3.79 -12.22
N THR A 449 9.61 -3.76 -13.17
CA THR A 449 9.51 -4.52 -14.46
C THR A 449 10.66 -5.50 -14.66
N ASP A 450 11.45 -5.75 -13.63
CA ASP A 450 12.65 -6.58 -13.64
C ASP A 450 12.40 -8.10 -13.58
N TYR A 451 11.14 -8.55 -13.56
CA TYR A 451 10.74 -9.96 -13.45
C TYR A 451 9.83 -10.45 -14.59
N GLY A 452 9.62 -11.76 -14.63
CA GLY A 452 8.66 -12.43 -15.52
C GLY A 452 9.23 -12.82 -16.88
N TYR A 453 8.57 -13.75 -17.55
CA TYR A 453 9.03 -14.36 -18.79
C TYR A 453 7.90 -14.44 -19.82
N ARG A 454 8.12 -13.93 -21.03
CA ARG A 454 7.22 -14.15 -22.17
C ARG A 454 7.14 -15.63 -22.48
N LEU A 455 5.92 -16.13 -22.61
CA LEU A 455 5.61 -17.52 -22.93
C LEU A 455 5.42 -17.72 -24.44
N PRO A 456 5.63 -18.94 -24.94
CA PRO A 456 5.15 -19.32 -26.28
C PRO A 456 3.62 -19.30 -26.34
N GLY A 457 3.07 -19.21 -27.55
CA GLY A 457 1.62 -19.23 -27.79
C GLY A 457 0.91 -17.88 -27.78
N GLY A 458 1.61 -16.78 -27.45
CA GLY A 458 1.14 -15.43 -27.75
C GLY A 458 1.17 -15.12 -29.25
N CYS A 459 0.48 -14.06 -29.66
CA CYS A 459 0.54 -13.49 -31.01
C CYS A 459 0.85 -11.99 -30.94
N ASP A 460 0.95 -11.32 -32.09
CA ASP A 460 1.22 -9.88 -32.15
C ASP A 460 0.16 -9.04 -31.41
N GLN A 461 -1.08 -9.54 -31.36
CA GLN A 461 -2.21 -8.90 -30.70
C GLN A 461 -2.38 -9.29 -29.22
N ILE A 462 -1.82 -10.42 -28.78
CA ILE A 462 -2.03 -10.95 -27.43
C ILE A 462 -0.70 -11.45 -26.88
N ALA A 463 -0.15 -10.68 -25.96
CA ALA A 463 1.04 -11.08 -25.22
C ALA A 463 0.64 -12.06 -24.11
N LEU A 464 1.40 -13.16 -24.03
CA LEU A 464 1.35 -14.11 -22.92
C LEU A 464 2.69 -14.10 -22.19
N TRP A 465 2.64 -14.01 -20.87
CA TRP A 465 3.82 -14.10 -20.04
C TRP A 465 3.47 -14.67 -18.67
N TRP A 466 4.46 -15.11 -17.91
CA TRP A 466 4.25 -15.60 -16.56
C TRP A 466 5.24 -15.02 -15.56
N CYS A 467 4.87 -15.10 -14.28
CA CYS A 467 5.75 -14.85 -13.15
C CYS A 467 5.32 -15.67 -11.94
N ASP A 468 6.17 -15.67 -10.92
CA ASP A 468 5.89 -16.29 -9.63
C ASP A 468 4.64 -15.69 -8.97
N ALA A 469 3.94 -16.50 -8.16
CA ALA A 469 2.74 -16.11 -7.42
C ALA A 469 2.98 -14.95 -6.43
N THR A 470 4.17 -14.85 -5.87
CA THR A 470 4.61 -13.84 -4.89
C THR A 470 4.84 -12.44 -5.50
N ARG A 471 4.19 -12.10 -6.61
CA ARG A 471 4.28 -10.81 -7.30
C ARG A 471 2.90 -10.16 -7.39
N LYS A 472 2.84 -8.84 -7.27
CA LYS A 472 1.64 -8.06 -7.64
C LYS A 472 1.88 -7.44 -9.00
N VAL A 473 1.08 -7.84 -9.99
CA VAL A 473 1.20 -7.37 -11.38
C VAL A 473 0.32 -6.15 -11.59
N PRO A 474 0.88 -4.94 -11.82
CA PRO A 474 0.07 -3.77 -12.16
C PRO A 474 -0.68 -3.95 -13.48
N ARG A 475 -1.91 -3.43 -13.50
CA ARG A 475 -2.82 -3.51 -14.66
C ARG A 475 -2.19 -2.92 -15.93
N GLN A 476 -1.45 -1.82 -15.81
CA GLN A 476 -0.81 -1.13 -16.95
C GLN A 476 0.69 -1.47 -17.14
N ARG A 477 1.23 -2.47 -16.44
CA ARG A 477 2.66 -2.83 -16.53
C ARG A 477 3.04 -3.33 -17.92
N SER A 478 4.22 -2.95 -18.39
CA SER A 478 4.80 -3.44 -19.65
C SER A 478 5.05 -4.96 -19.66
N VAL A 479 5.05 -5.57 -20.85
CA VAL A 479 5.33 -7.00 -21.03
C VAL A 479 6.84 -7.24 -20.82
N PRO A 480 7.25 -8.27 -20.05
CA PRO A 480 8.67 -8.53 -19.80
C PRO A 480 9.45 -8.80 -21.08
N ASN A 481 10.77 -8.55 -21.07
CA ASN A 481 11.64 -8.82 -22.23
C ASN A 481 12.21 -10.24 -22.22
N ALA A 482 12.41 -10.84 -21.04
CA ALA A 482 12.90 -12.20 -20.91
C ALA A 482 11.90 -13.19 -21.52
N ARG A 483 12.39 -14.29 -22.08
CA ARG A 483 11.58 -15.36 -22.67
C ARG A 483 11.73 -16.64 -21.84
N GLY A 484 10.67 -17.41 -21.73
CA GLY A 484 10.64 -18.72 -21.08
C GLY A 484 9.82 -19.69 -21.90
N GLU A 485 10.13 -20.99 -21.79
CA GLU A 485 9.47 -22.04 -22.59
C GLU A 485 8.24 -22.63 -21.89
N ALA A 486 8.21 -22.58 -20.56
CA ALA A 486 7.17 -23.15 -19.71
C ALA A 486 7.02 -22.36 -18.40
N VAL A 487 5.89 -22.54 -17.73
CA VAL A 487 5.72 -22.23 -16.30
C VAL A 487 6.39 -23.33 -15.50
N ARG A 488 7.26 -22.97 -14.54
CA ARG A 488 8.06 -23.92 -13.76
C ARG A 488 7.79 -23.77 -12.28
N LEU A 489 7.46 -24.88 -11.62
CA LEU A 489 7.11 -24.94 -10.20
C LEU A 489 7.81 -26.12 -9.52
N GLU A 490 8.01 -26.00 -8.22
CA GLU A 490 8.62 -27.05 -7.38
C GLU A 490 7.84 -27.16 -6.08
N ALA A 491 7.28 -28.33 -5.79
CA ALA A 491 6.39 -28.54 -4.65
C ALA A 491 6.68 -29.89 -3.97
N ALA A 492 6.48 -29.98 -2.66
CA ALA A 492 6.49 -31.27 -1.96
C ALA A 492 5.16 -32.01 -2.16
N ARG A 493 5.05 -33.25 -1.68
CA ARG A 493 3.72 -33.89 -1.56
C ARG A 493 2.95 -33.19 -0.42
N HIS A 494 1.63 -33.09 -0.56
CA HIS A 494 0.77 -32.34 0.38
C HIS A 494 1.04 -30.83 0.42
N ASP A 495 1.51 -30.29 -0.70
CA ASP A 495 1.93 -28.88 -0.84
C ASP A 495 1.08 -28.19 -1.91
N TYR A 496 0.98 -26.87 -1.80
CA TYR A 496 0.33 -26.02 -2.78
C TYR A 496 1.34 -25.03 -3.36
N GLU A 497 1.42 -24.94 -4.68
CA GLU A 497 2.28 -23.95 -5.35
C GLU A 497 1.50 -23.29 -6.48
N ALA A 498 1.75 -22.00 -6.69
CA ALA A 498 1.02 -21.20 -7.65
C ALA A 498 1.92 -20.43 -8.62
N ALA A 499 1.38 -20.12 -9.79
CA ALA A 499 1.97 -19.21 -10.75
C ALA A 499 0.91 -18.24 -11.30
N GLN A 500 1.37 -17.09 -11.80
CA GLN A 500 0.53 -16.17 -12.54
C GLN A 500 0.83 -16.28 -14.04
N ILE A 501 -0.18 -16.63 -14.83
CA ILE A 501 -0.14 -16.54 -16.29
C ILE A 501 -0.92 -15.30 -16.69
N VAL A 502 -0.24 -14.34 -17.31
CA VAL A 502 -0.78 -13.03 -17.62
C VAL A 502 -1.11 -12.94 -19.10
N VAL A 503 -2.37 -12.59 -19.38
CA VAL A 503 -2.88 -12.28 -20.71
C VAL A 503 -2.93 -10.77 -20.86
N ARG A 504 -2.29 -10.23 -21.91
CA ARG A 504 -2.35 -8.80 -22.23
C ARG A 504 -2.66 -8.59 -23.71
N PRO A 505 -3.89 -8.22 -24.07
CA PRO A 505 -4.25 -7.98 -25.46
C PRO A 505 -3.99 -6.53 -25.88
N THR A 506 -3.76 -6.28 -27.16
CA THR A 506 -3.65 -4.94 -27.76
C THR A 506 -5.02 -4.33 -28.10
N ASP A 507 -6.01 -5.19 -28.30
CA ASP A 507 -7.42 -4.86 -28.53
C ASP A 507 -8.26 -5.50 -27.40
N ASP A 508 -9.52 -5.11 -27.26
CA ASP A 508 -10.40 -5.76 -26.28
C ASP A 508 -10.54 -7.27 -26.60
N LEU A 509 -10.27 -8.11 -25.61
CA LEU A 509 -10.35 -9.56 -25.72
C LEU A 509 -11.60 -10.08 -25.01
N THR A 510 -12.46 -10.74 -25.77
CA THR A 510 -13.74 -11.23 -25.29
C THR A 510 -13.76 -12.75 -25.09
N GLY A 511 -14.40 -13.20 -24.01
CA GLY A 511 -14.65 -14.63 -23.79
C GLY A 511 -13.44 -15.43 -23.31
N LEU A 512 -12.50 -14.82 -22.59
CA LEU A 512 -11.32 -15.52 -22.06
C LEU A 512 -11.72 -16.61 -21.05
N THR A 513 -11.30 -17.84 -21.34
CA THR A 513 -11.47 -19.04 -20.51
C THR A 513 -10.14 -19.80 -20.45
N ALA A 514 -9.99 -20.63 -19.43
CA ALA A 514 -8.81 -21.48 -19.27
C ALA A 514 -9.17 -22.87 -18.73
N GLU A 515 -8.39 -23.87 -19.13
CA GLU A 515 -8.59 -25.28 -18.75
C GLU A 515 -7.24 -25.98 -18.57
N ALA A 516 -7.02 -26.62 -17.42
CA ALA A 516 -5.82 -27.38 -17.14
C ALA A 516 -5.91 -28.81 -17.71
N THR A 517 -4.77 -29.38 -18.10
CA THR A 517 -4.65 -30.83 -18.32
C THR A 517 -4.20 -31.55 -17.06
N ASP A 518 -4.32 -32.87 -17.05
CA ASP A 518 -3.54 -33.68 -16.12
C ASP A 518 -2.06 -33.33 -16.24
N LEU A 519 -1.36 -33.36 -15.12
CA LEU A 519 0.10 -33.37 -15.09
C LEU A 519 0.55 -34.83 -15.11
N VAL A 520 1.34 -35.21 -16.12
CA VAL A 520 1.83 -36.58 -16.31
C VAL A 520 3.28 -36.66 -15.83
N GLY A 521 3.54 -37.55 -14.89
CA GLY A 521 4.85 -37.74 -14.26
C GLY A 521 5.42 -39.16 -14.40
N PRO A 522 6.36 -39.54 -13.52
CA PRO A 522 7.05 -40.82 -13.58
C PRO A 522 6.12 -42.02 -13.57
N GLY A 523 6.46 -43.05 -14.37
CA GLY A 523 5.65 -44.27 -14.47
C GLY A 523 4.25 -44.06 -15.09
N GLY A 524 3.98 -42.87 -15.66
CA GLY A 524 2.66 -42.52 -16.21
C GLY A 524 1.64 -42.11 -15.16
N TYR A 525 2.07 -41.83 -13.92
CA TYR A 525 1.19 -41.29 -12.88
C TYR A 525 0.61 -39.94 -13.32
N ARG A 526 -0.65 -39.69 -12.96
CA ARG A 526 -1.40 -38.49 -13.34
C ARG A 526 -1.85 -37.77 -12.10
N ILE A 527 -1.36 -36.55 -11.91
CA ILE A 527 -2.04 -35.59 -11.04
C ILE A 527 -3.20 -35.04 -11.88
N PRO A 528 -4.46 -35.25 -11.46
CA PRO A 528 -5.61 -34.92 -12.28
C PRO A 528 -5.74 -33.41 -12.46
N ALA A 529 -6.30 -32.97 -13.59
CA ALA A 529 -6.58 -31.55 -13.84
C ALA A 529 -7.40 -30.88 -12.70
N ALA A 530 -8.25 -31.65 -12.01
CA ALA A 530 -9.05 -31.18 -10.87
C ALA A 530 -8.22 -30.81 -9.63
N SER A 531 -6.94 -31.18 -9.57
CA SER A 531 -5.98 -30.70 -8.56
C SER A 531 -5.39 -29.32 -8.91
N THR A 532 -5.84 -28.71 -10.02
CA THR A 532 -5.46 -27.35 -10.42
C THR A 532 -6.69 -26.44 -10.32
N GLU A 533 -6.62 -25.43 -9.45
CA GLU A 533 -7.62 -24.37 -9.39
C GLU A 533 -7.19 -23.22 -10.32
N ILE A 534 -8.12 -22.73 -11.15
CA ILE A 534 -7.89 -21.62 -12.07
C ILE A 534 -8.72 -20.44 -11.57
N LEU A 535 -8.02 -19.44 -11.04
CA LEU A 535 -8.60 -18.21 -10.51
C LEU A 535 -8.18 -17.06 -11.41
N TRP A 536 -8.92 -15.95 -11.36
CA TRP A 536 -8.48 -14.71 -11.98
C TRP A 536 -8.17 -13.66 -10.92
N VAL A 537 -7.21 -12.80 -11.21
CA VAL A 537 -6.79 -11.78 -10.25
C VAL A 537 -7.70 -10.55 -10.38
N TYR A 538 -8.47 -10.26 -9.34
CA TYR A 538 -9.31 -9.08 -9.23
C TYR A 538 -8.47 -7.88 -8.80
N TYR A 539 -8.71 -6.73 -9.43
CA TYR A 539 -8.06 -5.46 -9.11
C TYR A 539 -8.96 -4.57 -8.24
N HIS A 540 -8.46 -4.17 -7.07
CA HIS A 540 -9.09 -3.23 -6.16
C HIS A 540 -8.52 -1.84 -6.35
N PHE A 541 -9.38 -0.83 -6.50
CA PHE A 541 -8.90 0.54 -6.60
C PHE A 541 -8.56 1.11 -5.22
N VAL A 542 -7.26 1.34 -4.97
CA VAL A 542 -6.78 1.94 -3.73
C VAL A 542 -6.87 3.46 -3.86
N GLN A 543 -7.90 4.03 -3.26
CA GLN A 543 -8.14 5.48 -3.25
C GLN A 543 -7.25 6.22 -2.23
N HIS A 544 -6.98 5.60 -1.08
CA HIS A 544 -6.15 6.14 -0.02
C HIS A 544 -5.05 5.13 0.32
N PRO A 545 -3.79 5.37 -0.10
CA PRO A 545 -2.67 4.50 0.28
C PRO A 545 -2.53 4.37 1.81
N THR A 546 -2.23 3.17 2.29
CA THR A 546 -2.12 2.83 3.71
C THR A 546 -0.96 3.56 4.38
N ASP A 547 0.16 3.67 3.66
CA ASP A 547 1.39 4.38 4.04
C ASP A 547 2.27 4.67 2.80
N ALA A 548 3.57 4.94 3.01
CA ALA A 548 4.52 5.33 1.97
C ALA A 548 4.91 4.20 0.98
N THR A 549 4.63 2.94 1.30
CA THR A 549 4.84 1.80 0.40
C THR A 549 3.74 1.76 -0.67
N GLY A 550 2.50 2.05 -0.26
CA GLY A 550 1.34 2.07 -1.13
C GLY A 550 1.38 3.18 -2.18
N VAL A 551 0.67 2.94 -3.29
CA VAL A 551 0.38 3.94 -4.33
C VAL A 551 -1.10 3.92 -4.64
N ARG A 552 -1.62 5.07 -5.08
CA ARG A 552 -3.03 5.21 -5.44
C ARG A 552 -3.26 4.67 -6.85
N ASP A 553 -3.60 3.39 -6.96
CA ASP A 553 -3.84 2.69 -8.23
C ASP A 553 -4.67 1.41 -8.03
N TRP A 554 -4.86 0.62 -9.08
CA TRP A 554 -5.48 -0.70 -9.09
C TRP A 554 -4.53 -1.79 -8.59
N TRP A 555 -4.77 -2.26 -7.37
CA TRP A 555 -3.98 -3.31 -6.75
C TRP A 555 -4.62 -4.69 -6.90
N PRO A 556 -3.88 -5.70 -7.38
CA PRO A 556 -4.37 -7.07 -7.45
C PRO A 556 -4.44 -7.69 -6.05
N ASP A 557 -5.55 -8.35 -5.70
CA ASP A 557 -5.61 -9.13 -4.45
C ASP A 557 -6.63 -10.28 -4.47
N ALA A 558 -7.93 -10.02 -4.60
CA ALA A 558 -8.92 -11.11 -4.56
C ALA A 558 -8.75 -12.08 -5.74
N LEU A 559 -9.02 -13.37 -5.51
CA LEU A 559 -8.82 -14.46 -6.47
C LEU A 559 -10.14 -15.22 -6.74
N PRO A 560 -11.15 -14.62 -7.41
CA PRO A 560 -12.36 -15.35 -7.72
C PRO A 560 -12.10 -16.50 -8.71
N PRO A 561 -12.84 -17.62 -8.61
CA PRO A 561 -12.78 -18.68 -9.62
C PRO A 561 -13.11 -18.20 -11.03
N LEU A 562 -12.41 -18.75 -12.04
CA LEU A 562 -12.70 -18.50 -13.45
C LEU A 562 -13.85 -19.40 -13.94
N ASP A 563 -15.04 -19.23 -13.37
CA ASP A 563 -16.22 -20.05 -13.72
C ASP A 563 -16.98 -19.51 -14.95
N THR A 564 -16.77 -18.23 -15.26
CA THR A 564 -17.41 -17.53 -16.39
C THR A 564 -16.36 -16.89 -17.28
N PRO A 565 -16.58 -16.81 -18.61
CA PRO A 565 -15.64 -16.15 -19.52
C PRO A 565 -15.38 -14.69 -19.14
N LEU A 566 -14.11 -14.27 -19.17
CA LEU A 566 -13.70 -12.91 -18.85
C LEU A 566 -13.61 -12.01 -20.08
N GLN A 567 -13.74 -10.72 -19.81
CA GLN A 567 -13.46 -9.63 -20.74
C GLN A 567 -12.17 -8.97 -20.29
N VAL A 568 -11.19 -8.83 -21.19
CA VAL A 568 -9.91 -8.19 -20.90
C VAL A 568 -9.76 -6.99 -21.82
N ALA A 569 -9.69 -5.79 -21.25
CA ALA A 569 -9.56 -4.57 -22.05
C ALA A 569 -8.17 -4.45 -22.69
N ALA A 570 -8.14 -3.77 -23.84
CA ALA A 570 -6.92 -3.43 -24.56
C ALA A 570 -5.86 -2.79 -23.64
N GLY A 571 -4.60 -3.19 -23.80
CA GLY A 571 -3.45 -2.63 -23.10
C GLY A 571 -3.31 -3.07 -21.63
N GLN A 572 -4.25 -3.86 -21.09
CA GLN A 572 -4.27 -4.23 -19.68
C GLN A 572 -3.82 -5.67 -19.43
N ASN A 573 -3.05 -5.88 -18.36
CA ASN A 573 -2.74 -7.20 -17.86
C ASN A 573 -3.96 -7.79 -17.14
N GLN A 574 -4.36 -9.00 -17.53
CA GLN A 574 -5.23 -9.87 -16.73
C GLN A 574 -4.43 -11.11 -16.31
N PRO A 575 -3.94 -11.16 -15.07
CA PRO A 575 -3.36 -12.37 -14.52
C PRO A 575 -4.44 -13.42 -14.23
N LEU A 576 -4.14 -14.66 -14.61
CA LEU A 576 -4.79 -15.87 -14.14
C LEU A 576 -3.88 -16.49 -13.09
N TRP A 577 -4.41 -16.72 -11.90
CA TRP A 577 -3.72 -17.39 -10.80
C TRP A 577 -3.99 -18.88 -10.89
N ILE A 578 -2.95 -19.66 -11.15
CA ILE A 578 -3.03 -21.10 -11.34
C ILE A 578 -2.45 -21.77 -10.10
N LEU A 579 -3.31 -22.36 -9.29
CA LEU A 579 -2.96 -22.97 -8.02
C LEU A 579 -2.94 -24.49 -8.17
N PHE A 580 -1.79 -25.11 -7.94
CA PHE A 580 -1.58 -26.55 -8.04
C PHE A 580 -1.51 -27.18 -6.66
N TYR A 581 -2.28 -28.23 -6.42
CA TYR A 581 -2.15 -29.10 -5.26
C TYR A 581 -1.44 -30.39 -5.64
N VAL A 582 -0.43 -30.80 -4.87
CA VAL A 582 0.25 -32.09 -5.05
C VAL A 582 -0.31 -33.14 -4.09
N PRO A 583 -0.97 -34.21 -4.58
CA PRO A 583 -1.47 -35.29 -3.74
C PRO A 583 -0.37 -35.96 -2.91
N GLU A 584 -0.73 -36.44 -1.71
CA GLU A 584 0.21 -37.10 -0.78
C GLU A 584 0.86 -38.37 -1.32
N ASP A 585 0.21 -39.03 -2.28
CA ASP A 585 0.63 -40.28 -2.89
C ASP A 585 1.32 -40.09 -4.26
N ALA A 586 1.47 -38.84 -4.72
CA ALA A 586 2.12 -38.54 -5.98
C ALA A 586 3.60 -39.00 -5.96
N PRO A 587 4.04 -39.87 -6.90
CA PRO A 587 5.45 -40.22 -7.04
C PRO A 587 6.33 -38.97 -7.22
N ALA A 588 7.50 -38.96 -6.59
CA ALA A 588 8.46 -37.87 -6.76
C ALA A 588 9.06 -37.88 -8.18
N GLY A 589 9.38 -36.69 -8.69
CA GLY A 589 9.96 -36.51 -10.02
C GLY A 589 9.28 -35.38 -10.81
N ASP A 590 9.56 -35.34 -12.10
CA ASP A 590 9.13 -34.23 -12.96
C ASP A 590 7.82 -34.57 -13.66
N TYR A 591 6.87 -33.64 -13.59
CA TYR A 591 5.56 -33.71 -14.19
C TYR A 591 5.42 -32.67 -15.30
N THR A 592 4.74 -33.04 -16.37
CA THR A 592 4.47 -32.13 -17.50
C THR A 592 2.98 -32.09 -17.82
N GLY A 593 2.49 -30.91 -18.17
CA GLY A 593 1.13 -30.70 -18.63
C GLY A 593 0.99 -29.36 -19.32
N SER A 594 -0.23 -28.86 -19.44
CA SER A 594 -0.48 -27.57 -20.07
C SER A 594 -1.75 -26.90 -19.57
N LEU A 595 -1.80 -25.58 -19.68
CA LEU A 595 -3.00 -24.78 -19.58
C LEU A 595 -3.47 -24.39 -20.98
N ARG A 596 -4.71 -24.71 -21.33
CA ARG A 596 -5.36 -24.27 -22.57
C ARG A 596 -6.08 -22.95 -22.31
N LEU A 597 -5.73 -21.90 -23.06
CA LEU A 597 -6.43 -20.61 -23.06
C LEU A 597 -7.28 -20.51 -24.31
N ARG A 598 -8.51 -20.00 -24.17
CA ARG A 598 -9.42 -19.73 -25.30
C ARG A 598 -10.13 -18.40 -25.10
N ALA A 599 -10.25 -17.64 -26.17
CA ALA A 599 -11.06 -16.44 -26.27
C ALA A 599 -11.52 -16.28 -27.73
N ASP A 600 -12.35 -15.29 -28.02
CA ASP A 600 -12.78 -15.03 -29.39
C ASP A 600 -11.59 -14.74 -30.30
N GLY A 601 -11.38 -15.57 -31.33
CA GLY A 601 -10.24 -15.44 -32.26
C GLY A 601 -8.87 -15.81 -31.68
N PHE A 602 -8.80 -16.31 -30.44
CA PHE A 602 -7.54 -16.64 -29.77
C PHE A 602 -7.57 -18.01 -29.11
N THR A 603 -6.49 -18.76 -29.27
CA THR A 603 -6.25 -20.00 -28.54
C THR A 603 -4.76 -20.17 -28.31
N ALA A 604 -4.38 -20.53 -27.09
CA ALA A 604 -3.01 -20.82 -26.75
C ALA A 604 -2.92 -22.05 -25.83
N GLN A 605 -1.75 -22.70 -25.85
CA GLN A 605 -1.43 -23.78 -24.94
C GLN A 605 -0.12 -23.43 -24.23
N VAL A 606 -0.21 -23.19 -22.93
CA VAL A 606 0.92 -22.82 -22.07
C VAL A 606 1.49 -24.08 -21.42
N PRO A 607 2.75 -24.46 -21.68
CA PRO A 607 3.37 -25.61 -21.04
C PRO A 607 3.58 -25.39 -19.53
N ILE A 608 3.32 -26.44 -18.74
CA ILE A 608 3.54 -26.48 -17.29
C ILE A 608 4.54 -27.59 -16.96
N GLU A 609 5.55 -27.26 -16.17
CA GLU A 609 6.54 -28.19 -15.60
C GLU A 609 6.49 -28.09 -14.07
N LEU A 610 6.25 -29.22 -13.40
CA LEU A 610 6.18 -29.30 -11.94
C LEU A 610 7.15 -30.37 -11.43
N ARG A 611 8.11 -29.98 -10.58
CA ARG A 611 8.95 -30.91 -9.81
C ARG A 611 8.26 -31.28 -8.51
N VAL A 612 8.00 -32.56 -8.29
CA VAL A 612 7.54 -33.10 -7.00
C VAL A 612 8.73 -33.65 -6.21
N TRP A 613 9.01 -33.06 -5.04
CA TRP A 613 10.06 -33.51 -4.13
C TRP A 613 9.70 -34.83 -3.42
N ASN A 614 10.71 -35.63 -3.05
CA ASN A 614 10.58 -36.94 -2.41
C ASN A 614 10.32 -36.86 -0.89
N PHE A 615 9.47 -35.93 -0.47
CA PHE A 615 8.98 -35.85 0.89
C PHE A 615 7.56 -35.29 0.92
N THR A 616 6.88 -35.49 2.05
CA THR A 616 5.52 -35.04 2.28
C THR A 616 5.51 -34.00 3.39
N LEU A 617 4.88 -32.84 3.17
CA LEU A 617 4.66 -31.89 4.24
C LEU A 617 3.70 -32.46 5.29
N PRO A 618 3.93 -32.21 6.59
CA PRO A 618 3.09 -32.78 7.64
C PRO A 618 1.64 -32.33 7.49
N ARG A 619 0.69 -33.17 7.93
CA ARG A 619 -0.74 -32.80 7.94
C ARG A 619 -1.07 -31.78 9.03
N GLU A 620 -0.52 -32.00 10.22
CA GLU A 620 -0.64 -31.05 11.33
C GLU A 620 0.44 -29.99 11.24
N ASN A 621 0.12 -28.76 11.66
CA ASN A 621 1.10 -27.69 11.78
C ASN A 621 1.86 -27.75 13.10
N HIS A 622 3.12 -27.38 13.06
CA HIS A 622 3.92 -27.04 14.23
C HIS A 622 3.91 -25.53 14.53
N LEU A 623 3.53 -24.71 13.56
CA LEU A 623 3.14 -23.32 13.80
C LEU A 623 1.66 -23.25 14.21
N GLU A 624 1.38 -22.80 15.43
CA GLU A 624 0.00 -22.53 15.85
C GLU A 624 -0.52 -21.26 15.16
N THR A 625 -1.79 -21.25 14.76
CA THR A 625 -2.41 -20.10 14.11
C THR A 625 -3.73 -19.78 14.82
N ALA A 626 -4.03 -18.50 14.97
CA ALA A 626 -5.25 -18.04 15.61
C ALA A 626 -5.85 -16.88 14.82
N PHE A 627 -6.82 -17.18 13.95
CA PHE A 627 -7.37 -16.20 13.01
C PHE A 627 -8.85 -15.94 13.28
N GLY A 628 -9.26 -14.67 13.39
CA GLY A 628 -10.67 -14.33 13.59
C GLY A 628 -11.52 -14.67 12.37
N LEU A 629 -12.72 -15.24 12.58
CA LEU A 629 -13.71 -15.52 11.54
C LEU A 629 -15.10 -15.10 12.04
N SER A 630 -15.74 -14.15 11.37
CA SER A 630 -17.05 -13.62 11.75
C SER A 630 -18.13 -14.38 11.00
N ALA A 631 -18.75 -15.35 11.68
CA ALA A 631 -19.92 -16.05 11.15
C ALA A 631 -21.09 -15.09 10.88
N ALA A 632 -21.24 -14.03 11.70
CA ALA A 632 -22.26 -13.00 11.52
C ALA A 632 -22.11 -12.25 10.18
N ASN A 633 -20.88 -11.92 9.78
CA ASN A 633 -20.62 -11.31 8.47
C ASN A 633 -20.96 -12.28 7.33
N ILE A 634 -20.59 -13.56 7.46
CA ILE A 634 -20.94 -14.59 6.47
C ILE A 634 -22.46 -14.64 6.29
N TRP A 635 -23.22 -14.78 7.38
CA TRP A 635 -24.68 -14.84 7.31
C TRP A 635 -25.28 -13.58 6.67
N ARG A 636 -24.75 -12.40 7.02
CA ARG A 636 -25.25 -11.11 6.50
C ARG A 636 -25.03 -10.96 5.00
N TYR A 637 -23.83 -11.22 4.50
CA TYR A 637 -23.50 -11.00 3.08
C TYR A 637 -24.11 -12.08 2.18
N HIS A 638 -24.10 -13.32 2.63
CA HIS A 638 -24.71 -14.42 1.89
C HIS A 638 -26.24 -14.48 2.02
N GLY A 639 -26.87 -13.69 2.89
CA GLY A 639 -28.32 -13.71 3.10
C GLY A 639 -28.84 -14.97 3.81
N LEU A 640 -28.05 -15.58 4.69
CA LEU A 640 -28.35 -16.89 5.29
C LEU A 640 -29.30 -16.78 6.47
N THR A 641 -30.49 -17.36 6.33
CA THR A 641 -31.54 -17.32 7.35
C THR A 641 -31.75 -18.67 8.05
N THR A 642 -31.51 -19.79 7.36
CA THR A 642 -31.71 -21.14 7.91
C THR A 642 -30.43 -21.69 8.56
N GLU A 643 -30.55 -22.58 9.55
CA GLU A 643 -29.38 -23.24 10.14
C GLU A 643 -28.65 -24.15 9.14
N GLU A 644 -29.38 -24.81 8.25
CA GLU A 644 -28.81 -25.67 7.20
C GLU A 644 -27.86 -24.89 6.29
N ASP A 645 -28.32 -23.75 5.77
CA ASP A 645 -27.49 -22.90 4.91
C ASP A 645 -26.27 -22.35 5.67
N ARG A 646 -26.47 -21.95 6.94
CA ARG A 646 -25.38 -21.46 7.80
C ARG A 646 -24.31 -22.52 8.00
N ARG A 647 -24.69 -23.78 8.24
CA ARG A 647 -23.75 -24.90 8.40
C ARG A 647 -23.03 -25.18 7.09
N ARG A 648 -23.76 -25.23 5.97
CA ARG A 648 -23.19 -25.51 4.64
C ARG A 648 -22.16 -24.46 4.22
N VAL A 649 -22.48 -23.18 4.36
CA VAL A 649 -21.54 -22.10 4.00
C VAL A 649 -20.40 -22.03 5.00
N LEU A 650 -20.65 -22.14 6.32
CA LEU A 650 -19.57 -22.18 7.31
C LEU A 650 -18.57 -23.30 7.01
N ASP A 651 -19.04 -24.49 6.62
CA ASP A 651 -18.16 -25.59 6.22
C ASP A 651 -17.26 -25.24 5.03
N MET A 652 -17.76 -24.48 4.04
CA MET A 652 -16.94 -24.01 2.93
C MET A 652 -15.85 -23.01 3.38
N TYR A 653 -16.14 -22.18 4.38
CA TYR A 653 -15.14 -21.29 4.98
C TYR A 653 -14.11 -22.08 5.80
N LEU A 654 -14.54 -23.07 6.59
CA LEU A 654 -13.62 -23.92 7.35
C LEU A 654 -12.73 -24.76 6.44
N GLU A 655 -13.25 -25.23 5.30
CA GLU A 655 -12.45 -25.91 4.26
C GLU A 655 -11.38 -24.98 3.68
N SER A 656 -11.70 -23.70 3.43
CA SER A 656 -10.70 -22.71 3.04
C SER A 656 -9.62 -22.54 4.11
N PHE A 657 -10.00 -22.39 5.38
CA PHE A 657 -9.04 -22.33 6.51
C PHE A 657 -8.13 -23.56 6.57
N ALA A 658 -8.71 -24.76 6.43
CA ALA A 658 -7.98 -26.03 6.45
C ALA A 658 -6.96 -26.12 5.29
N LYS A 659 -7.40 -25.85 4.05
CA LYS A 659 -6.53 -25.82 2.86
C LYS A 659 -5.37 -24.84 3.00
N HIS A 660 -5.55 -23.77 3.77
CA HIS A 660 -4.52 -22.75 4.02
C HIS A 660 -3.70 -22.99 5.27
N ARG A 661 -3.92 -24.14 5.94
CA ARG A 661 -3.21 -24.51 7.17
C ARG A 661 -3.39 -23.47 8.27
N ILE A 662 -4.61 -22.92 8.40
CA ILE A 662 -4.93 -21.87 9.37
C ILE A 662 -6.11 -22.32 10.23
N SER A 663 -5.98 -22.17 11.55
CA SER A 663 -7.03 -22.45 12.53
C SER A 663 -7.78 -21.17 12.89
N PRO A 664 -9.13 -21.17 12.84
CA PRO A 664 -9.91 -20.04 13.30
C PRO A 664 -9.95 -19.97 14.83
N TYR A 665 -10.22 -18.79 15.41
CA TYR A 665 -10.46 -18.65 16.85
C TYR A 665 -11.56 -19.58 17.36
N ASP A 666 -12.62 -19.77 16.59
CA ASP A 666 -13.79 -20.57 16.97
C ASP A 666 -14.22 -21.42 15.76
N PRO A 667 -13.81 -22.69 15.70
CA PRO A 667 -14.17 -23.57 14.58
C PRO A 667 -15.62 -24.12 14.68
N VAL A 668 -16.31 -23.94 15.81
CA VAL A 668 -17.64 -24.52 16.07
C VAL A 668 -18.67 -23.50 16.58
N PRO A 669 -18.82 -22.33 15.92
CA PRO A 669 -19.65 -21.23 16.44
C PRO A 669 -21.15 -21.54 16.53
N LEU A 670 -21.62 -22.63 15.89
CA LEU A 670 -23.02 -23.09 15.94
C LEU A 670 -23.28 -24.15 17.03
N ASP A 671 -22.22 -24.72 17.60
CA ASP A 671 -22.29 -25.83 18.56
C ASP A 671 -21.50 -25.50 19.85
N PRO A 672 -21.85 -24.40 20.56
CA PRO A 672 -21.10 -23.95 21.73
C PRO A 672 -21.31 -24.87 22.94
N ILE A 673 -20.33 -24.85 23.85
CA ILE A 673 -20.48 -25.45 25.18
C ILE A 673 -21.60 -24.74 25.94
N ARG A 674 -22.60 -25.50 26.39
CA ARG A 674 -23.73 -24.96 27.15
C ARG A 674 -23.47 -25.11 28.64
N VAL A 675 -23.77 -24.06 29.39
CA VAL A 675 -23.50 -24.02 30.83
C VAL A 675 -24.75 -23.54 31.54
N ARG A 676 -25.18 -24.30 32.55
CA ARG A 676 -26.22 -23.91 33.48
C ARG A 676 -25.62 -23.77 34.87
N PHE A 677 -25.63 -22.56 35.40
CA PHE A 677 -25.17 -22.26 36.75
C PHE A 677 -26.31 -22.51 37.76
N VAL A 678 -26.03 -23.27 38.82
CA VAL A 678 -27.01 -23.69 39.82
C VAL A 678 -26.59 -23.16 41.19
N PRO A 679 -26.90 -21.88 41.49
CA PRO A 679 -26.43 -21.21 42.71
C PRO A 679 -27.03 -21.80 43.98
N ASP A 680 -28.26 -22.33 43.93
CA ASP A 680 -28.97 -22.89 45.09
C ASP A 680 -28.54 -24.35 45.41
N ALA A 681 -27.68 -24.96 44.60
CA ALA A 681 -27.13 -26.27 44.91
C ALA A 681 -26.24 -26.20 46.17
N GLN A 682 -26.08 -27.34 46.85
CA GLN A 682 -25.21 -27.44 48.03
C GLN A 682 -24.09 -28.47 47.76
N PRO A 683 -22.86 -28.03 47.42
CA PRO A 683 -22.44 -26.64 47.16
C PRO A 683 -22.95 -26.09 45.80
N PRO A 684 -22.93 -24.75 45.60
CA PRO A 684 -23.23 -24.11 44.31
C PRO A 684 -22.31 -24.68 43.22
N ARG A 685 -22.86 -24.94 42.03
CA ARG A 685 -22.14 -25.68 40.98
C ARG A 685 -22.54 -25.29 39.57
N ALA A 686 -21.80 -25.76 38.57
CA ALA A 686 -22.15 -25.63 37.16
C ALA A 686 -22.51 -27.00 36.56
N GLU A 687 -23.49 -27.00 35.66
CA GLU A 687 -23.78 -28.15 34.81
C GLU A 687 -23.34 -27.80 33.39
N VAL A 688 -22.35 -28.54 32.89
CA VAL A 688 -21.73 -28.29 31.59
C VAL A 688 -22.15 -29.38 30.61
N ASP A 689 -22.72 -28.97 29.49
CA ASP A 689 -23.17 -29.86 28.42
C ASP A 689 -22.27 -29.69 27.20
N PHE A 690 -21.52 -30.76 26.92
CA PHE A 690 -20.61 -30.89 25.78
C PHE A 690 -21.22 -31.63 24.59
N SER A 691 -22.49 -32.06 24.65
CA SER A 691 -23.08 -33.00 23.69
C SER A 691 -23.09 -32.50 22.24
N ALA A 692 -23.25 -31.19 22.02
CA ALA A 692 -23.13 -30.58 20.69
C ALA A 692 -21.67 -30.23 20.34
N PHE A 693 -20.91 -29.74 21.32
CA PHE A 693 -19.54 -29.28 21.15
C PHE A 693 -18.57 -30.42 20.80
N GLU A 694 -18.65 -31.55 21.51
CA GLU A 694 -17.74 -32.68 21.35
C GLU A 694 -17.70 -33.22 19.91
N PRO A 695 -18.83 -33.62 19.28
CA PRO A 695 -18.78 -34.12 17.91
C PRO A 695 -18.36 -33.06 16.90
N ALA A 696 -18.77 -31.80 17.09
CA ALA A 696 -18.40 -30.70 16.21
C ALA A 696 -16.89 -30.40 16.27
N MET A 697 -16.32 -30.38 17.47
CA MET A 697 -14.88 -30.14 17.68
C MET A 697 -14.04 -31.34 17.25
N THR A 698 -14.51 -32.56 17.49
CA THR A 698 -13.86 -33.78 16.97
C THR A 698 -13.75 -33.70 15.45
N ARG A 699 -14.85 -33.36 14.77
CA ARG A 699 -14.84 -33.13 13.32
C ARG A 699 -13.87 -32.01 12.94
N ALA A 700 -13.85 -30.90 13.67
CA ALA A 700 -12.97 -29.79 13.36
C ALA A 700 -11.48 -30.17 13.44
N ILE A 701 -11.09 -30.96 14.44
CA ILE A 701 -9.72 -31.43 14.61
C ILE A 701 -9.38 -32.53 13.60
N GLU A 702 -10.21 -33.57 13.48
CA GLU A 702 -9.89 -34.75 12.66
C GLU A 702 -10.03 -34.51 11.16
N ARG A 703 -11.03 -33.72 10.73
CA ARG A 703 -11.25 -33.43 9.31
C ARG A 703 -10.40 -32.27 8.81
N TYR A 704 -10.38 -31.17 9.56
CA TYR A 704 -9.74 -29.92 9.09
C TYR A 704 -8.31 -29.75 9.60
N GLY A 705 -7.86 -30.59 10.54
CA GLY A 705 -6.49 -30.52 11.07
C GLY A 705 -6.21 -29.28 11.92
N PHE A 706 -7.24 -28.62 12.46
CA PHE A 706 -7.05 -27.39 13.24
C PHE A 706 -6.26 -27.66 14.53
N THR A 707 -5.20 -26.87 14.73
CA THR A 707 -4.21 -27.04 15.79
C THR A 707 -4.45 -26.14 17.00
N GLY A 708 -5.36 -25.17 16.89
CA GLY A 708 -5.69 -24.27 17.99
C GLY A 708 -7.15 -23.79 17.99
N PHE A 709 -7.71 -23.53 19.17
CA PHE A 709 -9.02 -22.86 19.30
C PHE A 709 -9.13 -22.08 20.62
N ARG A 710 -9.85 -20.95 20.56
CA ARG A 710 -10.11 -20.09 21.72
C ARG A 710 -11.28 -20.63 22.55
N LEU A 711 -11.03 -20.87 23.82
CA LEU A 711 -12.04 -21.24 24.79
C LEU A 711 -12.65 -20.01 25.47
N ARG A 712 -13.94 -19.76 25.25
CA ARG A 712 -14.67 -18.67 25.93
C ARG A 712 -15.11 -19.11 27.33
N ILE A 713 -14.72 -18.35 28.34
CA ILE A 713 -15.05 -18.63 29.74
C ILE A 713 -16.18 -17.71 30.20
N GLN A 714 -17.39 -18.27 30.36
CA GLN A 714 -18.53 -17.53 30.91
C GLN A 714 -18.25 -17.08 32.35
N GLY A 715 -18.61 -15.83 32.66
CA GLY A 715 -18.42 -15.23 33.98
C GLY A 715 -17.00 -14.76 34.31
N MET A 716 -16.07 -14.82 33.37
CA MET A 716 -14.69 -14.38 33.54
C MET A 716 -14.53 -12.84 33.67
N GLY A 717 -15.52 -12.06 33.19
CA GLY A 717 -15.30 -10.65 32.88
C GLY A 717 -14.57 -10.50 31.55
N GLY A 718 -14.04 -9.31 31.27
CA GLY A 718 -13.22 -9.09 30.07
C GLY A 718 -13.07 -7.62 29.72
N GLY A 719 -12.40 -7.35 28.61
CA GLY A 719 -12.17 -5.98 28.17
C GLY A 719 -11.14 -5.87 27.06
N THR A 720 -10.86 -4.61 26.72
CA THR A 720 -9.79 -4.14 25.83
C THR A 720 -9.04 -3.01 26.56
N PHE A 721 -7.94 -2.48 26.00
CA PHE A 721 -7.35 -1.20 26.46
C PHE A 721 -8.36 -0.05 26.62
N HIS A 722 -9.50 -0.11 25.90
CA HIS A 722 -10.50 0.96 25.87
C HIS A 722 -11.54 0.86 26.99
N SER A 723 -11.94 -0.35 27.35
CA SER A 723 -13.00 -0.56 28.36
C SER A 723 -13.01 -1.99 28.87
N ARG A 724 -13.43 -2.18 30.13
CA ARG A 724 -13.56 -3.49 30.78
C ARG A 724 -14.88 -3.65 31.53
N TYR A 725 -15.24 -4.90 31.81
CA TYR A 725 -16.38 -5.27 32.64
C TYR A 725 -16.00 -6.36 33.65
N GLU A 726 -16.55 -6.24 34.85
CA GLU A 726 -16.21 -7.08 36.00
C GLU A 726 -16.72 -8.53 35.85
N PRO A 727 -16.01 -9.51 36.41
CA PRO A 727 -16.45 -10.91 36.50
C PRO A 727 -17.76 -11.07 37.24
N ARG A 728 -18.69 -11.85 36.65
CA ARG A 728 -20.03 -12.10 37.21
C ARG A 728 -20.69 -13.33 36.59
N ILE A 729 -21.40 -14.11 37.41
CA ILE A 729 -22.32 -15.18 36.97
C ILE A 729 -23.71 -14.83 37.47
N GLY A 730 -24.65 -14.54 36.55
CA GLY A 730 -25.98 -14.08 36.94
C GLY A 730 -25.91 -12.77 37.73
N GLU A 731 -26.42 -12.76 38.96
CA GLU A 731 -26.30 -11.62 39.88
C GLU A 731 -25.03 -11.64 40.75
N TYR A 732 -24.35 -12.79 40.83
CA TYR A 732 -23.22 -13.05 41.72
C TYR A 732 -21.91 -12.51 41.15
N GLY A 733 -21.30 -11.53 41.84
CA GLY A 733 -19.97 -10.99 41.51
C GLY A 733 -18.83 -11.86 42.05
N GLU A 734 -17.59 -11.55 41.66
CA GLU A 734 -16.41 -12.35 42.00
C GLU A 734 -16.22 -12.66 43.49
N ASP A 735 -16.57 -11.71 44.36
CA ASP A 735 -16.36 -11.83 45.80
C ASP A 735 -17.38 -12.74 46.51
N THR A 736 -18.44 -13.20 45.83
CA THR A 736 -19.46 -14.03 46.48
C THR A 736 -19.08 -15.52 46.51
N PRO A 737 -19.45 -16.26 47.56
CA PRO A 737 -19.20 -17.70 47.64
C PRO A 737 -19.82 -18.49 46.47
N GLU A 738 -20.99 -18.07 46.00
CA GLU A 738 -21.70 -18.71 44.90
C GLU A 738 -20.93 -18.57 43.60
N TYR A 739 -20.45 -17.36 43.26
CA TYR A 739 -19.61 -17.16 42.09
C TYR A 739 -18.36 -18.06 42.15
N GLN A 740 -17.65 -18.03 43.27
CA GLN A 740 -16.38 -18.75 43.40
C GLN A 740 -16.57 -20.26 43.27
N ALA A 741 -17.60 -20.82 43.89
CA ALA A 741 -17.91 -22.25 43.80
C ALA A 741 -18.35 -22.65 42.39
N MET A 742 -19.26 -21.89 41.77
CA MET A 742 -19.75 -22.17 40.42
C MET A 742 -18.67 -22.01 39.35
N PHE A 743 -17.86 -20.94 39.42
CA PHE A 743 -16.77 -20.70 38.48
C PHE A 743 -15.71 -21.79 38.58
N ALA A 744 -15.31 -22.15 39.82
CA ALA A 744 -14.31 -23.19 40.07
C ALA A 744 -14.76 -24.55 39.52
N ASP A 745 -16.00 -24.94 39.78
CA ASP A 745 -16.57 -26.19 39.29
C ASP A 745 -16.70 -26.20 37.76
N TYR A 746 -17.13 -25.08 37.16
CA TYR A 746 -17.22 -24.91 35.72
C TYR A 746 -15.88 -25.09 35.01
N VAL A 747 -14.87 -24.30 35.36
CA VAL A 747 -13.58 -24.32 34.63
C VAL A 747 -12.80 -25.60 34.87
N LYS A 748 -13.01 -26.27 36.01
CA LYS A 748 -12.46 -27.60 36.27
C LYS A 748 -13.08 -28.64 35.35
N GLN A 749 -14.41 -28.66 35.19
CA GLN A 749 -15.09 -29.55 34.24
C GLN A 749 -14.61 -29.33 32.80
N LEU A 750 -14.35 -28.07 32.40
CA LEU A 750 -13.74 -27.77 31.09
C LEU A 750 -12.33 -28.37 30.97
N GLU A 751 -11.47 -28.16 31.96
CA GLU A 751 -10.09 -28.69 31.94
C GLU A 751 -10.08 -30.22 31.89
N ASP A 752 -10.87 -30.88 32.72
CA ASP A 752 -10.95 -32.34 32.78
C ASP A 752 -11.45 -32.93 31.45
N PHE A 753 -12.52 -32.37 30.88
CA PHE A 753 -13.03 -32.77 29.57
C PHE A 753 -11.97 -32.62 28.48
N LEU A 754 -11.29 -31.48 28.40
CA LEU A 754 -10.24 -31.26 27.40
C LEU A 754 -9.04 -32.18 27.61
N ALA A 755 -8.70 -32.53 28.86
CA ALA A 755 -7.63 -33.46 29.18
C ALA A 755 -7.97 -34.88 28.70
N GLU A 756 -9.18 -35.36 29.00
CA GLU A 756 -9.65 -36.70 28.61
C GLU A 756 -9.67 -36.91 27.09
N ARG A 757 -9.86 -35.84 26.32
CA ARG A 757 -9.85 -35.87 24.85
C ARG A 757 -8.49 -35.57 24.22
N GLY A 758 -7.49 -35.18 25.01
CA GLY A 758 -6.18 -34.76 24.48
C GLY A 758 -6.23 -33.42 23.73
N TRP A 759 -7.13 -32.52 24.13
CA TRP A 759 -7.35 -31.21 23.49
C TRP A 759 -6.75 -30.02 24.26
N LEU A 760 -6.15 -30.25 25.44
CA LEU A 760 -5.55 -29.19 26.27
C LEU A 760 -4.51 -28.34 25.51
N ASP A 761 -3.61 -28.99 24.78
CA ASP A 761 -2.54 -28.30 24.04
C ASP A 761 -3.04 -27.57 22.80
N ARG A 762 -4.32 -27.71 22.44
CA ARG A 762 -4.99 -26.98 21.35
C ARG A 762 -5.84 -25.82 21.87
N ALA A 763 -6.40 -25.95 23.07
CA ALA A 763 -7.20 -24.92 23.70
C ALA A 763 -6.34 -23.78 24.29
N TYR A 764 -6.82 -22.55 24.18
CA TYR A 764 -6.27 -21.40 24.90
C TYR A 764 -7.38 -20.44 25.34
N VAL A 765 -7.19 -19.79 26.49
CA VAL A 765 -8.09 -18.76 27.01
C VAL A 765 -7.51 -17.39 26.71
N TYR A 766 -8.22 -16.64 25.88
CA TYR A 766 -7.93 -15.25 25.52
C TYR A 766 -9.16 -14.40 25.89
N TRP A 767 -9.10 -13.74 27.04
CA TRP A 767 -10.25 -13.14 27.72
C TRP A 767 -10.16 -11.62 27.91
N PHE A 768 -8.97 -11.05 27.73
CA PHE A 768 -8.72 -9.61 27.76
C PHE A 768 -7.78 -9.27 26.61
N ASP A 769 -8.05 -8.17 25.93
CA ASP A 769 -7.31 -7.74 24.74
C ASP A 769 -6.48 -6.48 25.02
N GLU A 770 -5.16 -6.53 24.78
CA GLU A 770 -4.26 -5.37 24.84
C GLU A 770 -4.44 -4.54 26.13
N PRO A 771 -4.18 -5.07 27.34
CA PRO A 771 -4.37 -4.31 28.57
C PRO A 771 -3.45 -3.09 28.67
N ALA A 772 -4.00 -1.94 29.09
CA ALA A 772 -3.16 -0.83 29.49
C ALA A 772 -2.54 -1.11 30.88
N PRO A 773 -1.48 -0.39 31.31
CA PRO A 773 -0.91 -0.56 32.65
C PRO A 773 -1.93 -0.45 33.81
N ALA A 774 -3.01 0.32 33.63
CA ALA A 774 -4.11 0.44 34.59
C ALA A 774 -4.97 -0.84 34.72
N ASP A 775 -4.88 -1.75 33.76
CA ASP A 775 -5.63 -3.01 33.70
C ASP A 775 -4.81 -4.21 34.17
N TYR A 776 -3.49 -4.09 34.32
CA TYR A 776 -2.61 -5.22 34.62
C TYR A 776 -3.00 -5.98 35.89
N GLU A 777 -3.39 -5.31 36.98
CA GLU A 777 -3.85 -6.00 38.19
C GLU A 777 -5.18 -6.73 37.98
N PHE A 778 -6.11 -6.11 37.23
CA PHE A 778 -7.38 -6.75 36.88
C PHE A 778 -7.16 -8.02 36.05
N VAL A 779 -6.29 -7.92 35.04
CA VAL A 779 -5.93 -9.06 34.20
C VAL A 779 -5.18 -10.12 35.00
N ALA A 780 -4.21 -9.73 35.83
CA ALA A 780 -3.48 -10.66 36.68
C ALA A 780 -4.41 -11.40 37.65
N ASN A 781 -5.41 -10.75 38.22
CA ASN A 781 -6.41 -11.39 39.07
C ASN A 781 -7.21 -12.46 38.33
N GLY A 782 -7.67 -12.17 37.10
CA GLY A 782 -8.30 -13.18 36.25
C GLY A 782 -7.37 -14.34 35.92
N MET A 783 -6.12 -14.07 35.54
CA MET A 783 -5.13 -15.11 35.24
C MET A 783 -4.84 -16.00 36.47
N ARG A 784 -4.71 -15.41 37.66
CA ARG A 784 -4.57 -16.15 38.94
C ARG A 784 -5.79 -17.01 39.23
N ARG A 785 -6.99 -16.51 38.98
CA ARG A 785 -8.25 -17.26 39.17
C ARG A 785 -8.30 -18.49 38.26
N LEU A 786 -7.96 -18.34 36.98
CA LEU A 786 -7.83 -19.48 36.06
C LEU A 786 -6.73 -20.44 36.52
N LYS A 787 -5.54 -19.94 36.86
CA LYS A 787 -4.43 -20.77 37.33
C LYS A 787 -4.78 -21.57 38.60
N LYS A 788 -5.59 -21.00 39.50
CA LYS A 788 -6.05 -21.66 40.73
C LYS A 788 -7.02 -22.80 40.47
N HIS A 789 -7.95 -22.63 39.52
CA HIS A 789 -9.08 -23.55 39.34
C HIS A 789 -8.94 -24.49 38.13
N ALA A 790 -8.14 -24.09 37.13
CA ALA A 790 -7.83 -24.84 35.91
C ALA A 790 -6.38 -24.53 35.45
N PRO A 791 -5.36 -24.98 36.20
CA PRO A 791 -3.96 -24.64 35.95
C PRO A 791 -3.43 -25.07 34.57
N ARG A 792 -3.95 -26.15 33.99
CA ARG A 792 -3.53 -26.74 32.70
C ARG A 792 -4.14 -26.03 31.50
N LEU A 793 -5.17 -25.20 31.68
CA LEU A 793 -5.68 -24.36 30.60
C LEU A 793 -4.67 -23.24 30.29
N ARG A 794 -4.21 -23.19 29.03
CA ARG A 794 -3.27 -22.17 28.56
C ARG A 794 -3.93 -20.79 28.56
N ARG A 795 -3.25 -19.81 29.14
CA ARG A 795 -3.66 -18.41 29.24
C ARG A 795 -2.85 -17.58 28.25
N MET A 796 -3.54 -16.99 27.28
CA MET A 796 -2.94 -16.19 26.22
C MET A 796 -3.29 -14.71 26.42
N LEU A 797 -2.34 -13.81 26.10
CA LEU A 797 -2.52 -12.37 26.23
C LEU A 797 -1.84 -11.61 25.09
N THR A 798 -2.57 -10.66 24.48
CA THR A 798 -2.03 -9.71 23.49
C THR A 798 -1.29 -8.57 24.19
N GLU A 799 -0.06 -8.82 24.64
CA GLU A 799 0.78 -7.86 25.39
C GLU A 799 2.27 -8.23 25.24
N GLU A 800 3.18 -7.27 25.41
CA GLU A 800 4.62 -7.53 25.51
C GLU A 800 5.00 -8.16 26.86
N PRO A 801 5.99 -9.06 26.92
CA PRO A 801 6.50 -9.56 28.19
C PRO A 801 7.19 -8.43 28.97
N GLY A 802 6.86 -8.27 30.24
CA GLY A 802 7.51 -7.30 31.12
C GLY A 802 7.71 -7.83 32.54
N ASP A 803 8.62 -7.20 33.28
CA ASP A 803 8.84 -7.46 34.72
C ASP A 803 7.74 -6.80 35.56
N ASN A 804 6.49 -7.19 35.30
CA ASN A 804 5.31 -6.67 35.95
C ASN A 804 4.47 -7.81 36.56
N VAL A 805 3.30 -7.46 37.07
CA VAL A 805 2.39 -8.37 37.77
C VAL A 805 1.85 -9.54 36.91
N LEU A 806 1.94 -9.44 35.58
CA LEU A 806 1.53 -10.48 34.63
C LEU A 806 2.59 -11.58 34.44
N ALA A 807 3.85 -11.29 34.77
CA ALA A 807 4.96 -12.25 34.64
C ALA A 807 4.68 -13.56 35.40
N GLY A 808 4.73 -14.70 34.72
CA GLY A 808 4.49 -16.03 35.30
C GLY A 808 3.03 -16.43 35.40
N LEU A 809 2.12 -15.57 34.92
CA LEU A 809 0.69 -15.83 34.82
C LEU A 809 0.21 -16.06 33.37
N VAL A 810 0.99 -15.61 32.38
CA VAL A 810 0.72 -15.76 30.96
C VAL A 810 1.52 -16.96 30.43
N ASP A 811 0.86 -17.92 29.78
CA ASP A 811 1.53 -19.07 29.17
C ASP A 811 1.90 -18.79 27.70
N ILE A 812 1.12 -17.92 27.03
CA ILE A 812 1.32 -17.52 25.64
C ILE A 812 1.26 -15.98 25.54
N TRP A 813 2.42 -15.35 25.41
CA TRP A 813 2.51 -13.92 25.09
C TRP A 813 2.29 -13.72 23.59
N CYS A 814 1.65 -12.62 23.22
CA CYS A 814 1.35 -12.31 21.82
C CYS A 814 1.44 -10.81 21.54
N PRO A 815 2.65 -10.21 21.56
CA PRO A 815 2.82 -8.81 21.21
C PRO A 815 2.52 -8.53 19.73
N VAL A 816 2.26 -7.26 19.40
CA VAL A 816 2.33 -6.81 18.00
C VAL A 816 3.76 -7.02 17.52
N SER A 817 3.96 -7.51 16.30
CA SER A 817 5.28 -7.91 15.78
C SER A 817 6.40 -6.85 15.95
N HIS A 818 6.11 -5.57 15.72
CA HIS A 818 7.10 -4.49 15.87
C HIS A 818 7.42 -4.09 17.32
N HIS A 819 6.66 -4.56 18.31
CA HIS A 819 6.96 -4.38 19.72
C HIS A 819 7.60 -5.62 20.36
N TYR A 820 7.84 -6.69 19.58
CA TYR A 820 8.51 -7.88 20.08
C TYR A 820 9.93 -7.55 20.54
N ASP A 821 10.20 -7.76 21.82
CA ASP A 821 11.53 -7.66 22.44
C ASP A 821 12.12 -9.06 22.63
N GLU A 822 13.15 -9.38 21.85
CA GLU A 822 13.81 -10.69 21.86
C GLU A 822 14.51 -10.98 23.20
N GLU A 823 15.14 -9.99 23.83
CA GLU A 823 15.86 -10.20 25.09
C GLU A 823 14.88 -10.56 26.22
N GLN A 824 13.77 -9.83 26.30
CA GLN A 824 12.73 -10.11 27.28
C GLN A 824 12.02 -11.43 26.99
N ALA A 825 11.75 -11.72 25.72
CA ALA A 825 11.14 -12.98 25.32
C ALA A 825 11.99 -14.19 25.73
N GLU A 826 13.31 -14.15 25.51
CA GLU A 826 14.19 -15.28 25.88
C GLU A 826 14.28 -15.50 27.41
N LYS A 827 14.24 -14.43 28.22
CA LYS A 827 14.15 -14.57 29.69
C LYS A 827 12.89 -15.30 30.12
N ARG A 828 11.75 -14.98 29.49
CA ARG A 828 10.46 -15.63 29.77
C ARG A 828 10.39 -17.05 29.21
N ARG A 829 10.93 -17.27 28.01
CA ARG A 829 10.99 -18.58 27.36
C ARG A 829 11.78 -19.59 28.17
N ALA A 830 12.86 -19.16 28.83
CA ALA A 830 13.62 -19.98 29.78
C ALA A 830 12.79 -20.48 30.98
N LEU A 831 11.63 -19.86 31.26
CA LEU A 831 10.69 -20.27 32.30
C LEU A 831 9.52 -21.12 31.75
N GLY A 832 9.55 -21.48 30.47
CA GLY A 832 8.53 -22.32 29.81
C GLY A 832 7.38 -21.54 29.16
N GLU A 833 7.42 -20.21 29.16
CA GLU A 833 6.41 -19.39 28.46
C GLU A 833 6.64 -19.42 26.94
N ARG A 834 5.55 -19.33 26.18
CA ARG A 834 5.55 -19.42 24.72
C ARG A 834 5.23 -18.05 24.10
N PHE A 835 5.66 -17.86 22.87
CA PHE A 835 5.50 -16.61 22.14
C PHE A 835 4.77 -16.85 20.84
N TRP A 836 3.63 -16.18 20.72
CA TRP A 836 2.99 -15.85 19.46
C TRP A 836 3.27 -14.38 19.15
N TRP A 837 2.81 -13.91 18.00
CA TRP A 837 2.71 -12.49 17.71
C TRP A 837 1.66 -12.24 16.63
N TYR A 838 1.36 -10.97 16.38
CA TYR A 838 0.38 -10.60 15.37
C TYR A 838 0.74 -9.35 14.60
N VAL A 839 0.07 -9.21 13.46
CA VAL A 839 -0.04 -7.99 12.65
C VAL A 839 -1.52 -7.61 12.54
N CYS A 840 -1.81 -6.32 12.47
CA CYS A 840 -3.15 -5.76 12.33
C CYS A 840 -3.07 -4.46 11.51
N THR A 841 -3.86 -3.43 11.88
CA THR A 841 -3.66 -2.05 11.38
C THR A 841 -2.25 -1.50 11.64
N VAL A 842 -1.47 -2.16 12.50
CA VAL A 842 -0.05 -1.92 12.76
C VAL A 842 0.71 -3.26 12.82
N PRO A 843 2.03 -3.25 12.57
CA PRO A 843 2.82 -2.12 12.12
C PRO A 843 2.51 -1.72 10.67
N LYS A 844 2.90 -0.50 10.32
CA LYS A 844 2.92 0.01 8.94
C LYS A 844 4.36 -0.08 8.40
N ALA A 845 4.60 0.36 7.17
CA ALA A 845 5.95 0.49 6.64
C ALA A 845 6.88 1.21 7.64
N PRO A 846 8.12 0.74 7.84
CA PRO A 846 8.84 -0.24 7.00
C PRO A 846 8.77 -1.71 7.47
N TYR A 847 7.81 -2.11 8.32
CA TYR A 847 7.69 -3.51 8.78
C TYR A 847 6.92 -4.40 7.79
N CYS A 848 7.00 -5.73 7.92
CA CYS A 848 6.07 -6.63 7.24
C CYS A 848 4.63 -6.38 7.72
N THR A 849 3.69 -6.26 6.78
CA THR A 849 2.29 -5.91 7.04
C THR A 849 1.32 -6.90 6.40
N LEU A 850 0.01 -6.60 6.50
CA LEU A 850 -1.08 -7.40 5.91
C LEU A 850 -1.84 -6.69 4.78
N PHE A 851 -1.35 -5.55 4.29
CA PHE A 851 -2.15 -4.65 3.47
C PHE A 851 -2.16 -5.02 1.97
N ILE A 852 -3.26 -4.67 1.29
CA ILE A 852 -3.43 -4.88 -0.16
C ILE A 852 -2.41 -4.07 -0.96
N ASP A 853 -2.04 -2.89 -0.49
CA ASP A 853 -1.14 -1.96 -1.19
C ASP A 853 0.34 -2.12 -0.79
N HIS A 854 0.74 -3.35 -0.50
CA HIS A 854 2.11 -3.76 -0.17
C HIS A 854 2.58 -4.94 -1.03
N PRO A 855 3.90 -5.17 -1.16
CA PRO A 855 4.45 -6.35 -1.85
C PRO A 855 3.85 -7.67 -1.33
N ALA A 856 3.54 -8.60 -2.24
CA ALA A 856 2.98 -9.90 -1.85
C ALA A 856 3.93 -10.72 -0.96
N THR A 857 5.24 -10.50 -1.06
CA THR A 857 6.24 -11.24 -0.27
C THR A 857 6.14 -10.99 1.24
N GLU A 858 5.57 -9.88 1.71
CA GLU A 858 5.62 -9.48 3.12
C GLU A 858 5.06 -10.54 4.07
N LEU A 859 3.89 -11.12 3.78
CA LEU A 859 3.27 -12.13 4.66
C LEU A 859 3.99 -13.48 4.64
N ARG A 860 4.68 -13.79 3.55
CA ARG A 860 5.56 -14.96 3.48
C ARG A 860 6.83 -14.71 4.28
N VAL A 861 7.49 -13.56 4.09
CA VAL A 861 8.65 -13.11 4.88
C VAL A 861 8.34 -13.04 6.37
N TRP A 862 7.13 -12.61 6.75
CA TRP A 862 6.71 -12.58 8.15
C TRP A 862 6.81 -13.96 8.82
N HIS A 863 6.53 -15.05 8.10
CA HIS A 863 6.70 -16.41 8.61
C HIS A 863 8.17 -16.87 8.65
N TRP A 864 9.02 -16.37 7.76
CA TRP A 864 10.47 -16.53 7.90
C TRP A 864 11.00 -15.77 9.13
N GLN A 865 10.53 -14.55 9.39
CA GLN A 865 10.84 -13.80 10.61
C GLN A 865 10.31 -14.51 11.88
N THR A 866 9.16 -15.18 11.76
CA THR A 866 8.55 -16.02 12.81
C THR A 866 9.47 -17.17 13.18
N TRP A 867 9.99 -17.91 12.18
CA TRP A 867 10.98 -18.96 12.39
C TRP A 867 12.28 -18.42 12.99
N GLN A 868 12.82 -17.31 12.45
CA GLN A 868 14.08 -16.70 12.87
C GLN A 868 14.12 -16.37 14.38
N ARG A 869 12.97 -16.00 14.96
CA ARG A 869 12.83 -15.56 16.36
C ARG A 869 12.23 -16.61 17.29
N GLY A 870 12.11 -17.86 16.84
CA GLY A 870 11.53 -18.94 17.64
C GLY A 870 10.08 -18.66 18.06
N ILE A 871 9.33 -17.92 17.25
CA ILE A 871 7.90 -17.70 17.45
C ILE A 871 7.17 -18.98 17.03
N VAL A 872 6.20 -19.40 17.85
CA VAL A 872 5.50 -20.69 17.69
C VAL A 872 4.01 -20.52 17.44
N GLY A 873 3.57 -19.28 17.23
CA GLY A 873 2.26 -19.05 16.65
C GLY A 873 2.02 -17.64 16.12
N THR A 874 1.06 -17.54 15.21
CA THR A 874 0.66 -16.29 14.57
C THR A 874 -0.81 -16.03 14.80
N LEU A 875 -1.14 -14.75 15.02
CA LEU A 875 -2.51 -14.30 15.22
C LEU A 875 -2.86 -13.21 14.21
N VAL A 876 -4.12 -13.22 13.78
CA VAL A 876 -4.73 -12.13 13.04
C VAL A 876 -6.15 -11.94 13.58
N TRP A 877 -6.46 -10.70 13.95
CA TRP A 877 -7.70 -10.37 14.67
C TRP A 877 -8.98 -10.74 13.91
N GLN A 878 -8.95 -10.70 12.57
CA GLN A 878 -10.08 -11.02 11.70
C GLN A 878 -9.62 -11.39 10.28
N SER A 879 -10.34 -12.30 9.60
CA SER A 879 -10.04 -12.72 8.21
C SER A 879 -11.09 -12.25 7.20
N ASN A 880 -12.29 -11.86 7.67
CA ASN A 880 -13.43 -11.44 6.85
C ASN A 880 -14.10 -10.15 7.38
N TYR A 881 -13.29 -9.15 7.72
CA TYR A 881 -13.73 -7.81 8.08
C TYR A 881 -14.17 -7.02 6.83
N TRP A 882 -15.38 -7.33 6.35
CA TRP A 882 -15.90 -6.73 5.11
C TRP A 882 -16.50 -5.34 5.29
N THR A 883 -16.94 -4.99 6.51
CA THR A 883 -17.58 -3.70 6.78
C THR A 883 -17.29 -3.20 8.20
N SER A 884 -17.11 -1.89 8.33
CA SER A 884 -17.07 -1.19 9.62
C SER A 884 -18.46 -0.76 10.06
N SER A 885 -18.82 -1.01 11.31
CA SER A 885 -20.10 -0.54 11.87
C SER A 885 -20.10 0.96 12.19
N ALA A 886 -18.92 1.59 12.30
CA ALA A 886 -18.80 3.03 12.50
C ALA A 886 -18.84 3.78 11.16
N ALA A 887 -18.06 3.34 10.17
CA ALA A 887 -17.97 4.01 8.86
C ALA A 887 -19.16 3.72 7.94
N PHE A 888 -19.77 2.53 8.06
CA PHE A 888 -20.84 2.04 7.20
C PHE A 888 -22.06 1.56 8.02
N PRO A 889 -22.71 2.50 8.73
CA PRO A 889 -23.67 2.13 9.77
C PRO A 889 -25.09 1.93 9.23
N ASP A 890 -25.39 2.45 8.04
CA ASP A 890 -26.69 2.35 7.35
C ASP A 890 -26.68 1.28 6.26
N GLN A 891 -25.57 1.16 5.53
CA GLN A 891 -25.39 0.21 4.43
C GLN A 891 -24.02 -0.46 4.54
N PRO A 892 -23.92 -1.79 4.40
CA PRO A 892 -22.64 -2.48 4.40
C PRO A 892 -21.73 -2.03 3.25
N GLN A 893 -20.43 -2.02 3.51
CA GLN A 893 -19.36 -1.74 2.54
C GLN A 893 -19.27 -2.86 1.48
N ASP A 894 -19.06 -2.52 0.20
CA ASP A 894 -18.64 -3.51 -0.80
C ASP A 894 -17.11 -3.69 -0.70
N PRO A 895 -16.60 -4.86 -0.29
CA PRO A 895 -15.18 -5.05 -0.08
C PRO A 895 -14.37 -5.12 -1.38
N TYR A 896 -15.02 -5.27 -2.54
CA TYR A 896 -14.37 -5.27 -3.85
C TYR A 896 -14.14 -3.84 -4.38
N GLU A 897 -15.11 -2.96 -4.16
CA GLU A 897 -15.07 -1.56 -4.62
C GLU A 897 -14.35 -0.62 -3.64
N ASP A 898 -14.40 -0.92 -2.34
CA ASP A 898 -13.72 -0.16 -1.30
C ASP A 898 -12.80 -1.09 -0.48
N PRO A 899 -11.48 -1.14 -0.81
CA PRO A 899 -10.53 -2.02 -0.14
C PRO A 899 -10.17 -1.55 1.28
N MET A 900 -10.57 -0.35 1.69
CA MET A 900 -10.12 0.25 2.95
C MET A 900 -10.72 -0.46 4.17
N GLY A 901 -9.86 -0.86 5.10
CA GLY A 901 -10.25 -1.23 6.46
C GLY A 901 -10.50 0.04 7.28
N TYR A 902 -11.72 0.22 7.76
CA TYR A 902 -12.09 1.36 8.59
C TYR A 902 -12.18 1.00 10.07
N VAL A 903 -11.87 1.96 10.94
CA VAL A 903 -12.02 1.80 12.39
C VAL A 903 -13.44 1.36 12.75
N SER A 904 -13.56 0.39 13.64
CA SER A 904 -14.80 0.02 14.34
C SER A 904 -14.57 -0.01 15.85
N GLY A 905 -15.62 0.28 16.62
CA GLY A 905 -15.54 0.22 18.08
C GLY A 905 -14.82 1.42 18.71
N TYR A 906 -14.29 1.23 19.92
CA TYR A 906 -13.55 2.24 20.70
C TYR A 906 -14.27 3.59 20.85
N SER A 907 -15.60 3.53 21.00
CA SER A 907 -16.48 4.70 21.05
C SER A 907 -16.40 5.60 19.80
N THR A 908 -15.95 5.07 18.65
CA THR A 908 -15.92 5.80 17.38
C THR A 908 -17.36 6.15 16.96
N PRO A 909 -17.68 7.43 16.72
CA PRO A 909 -19.03 7.83 16.39
C PRO A 909 -19.54 7.23 15.07
N ARG A 910 -20.87 7.03 14.99
CA ARG A 910 -21.56 6.58 13.79
C ARG A 910 -21.31 7.56 12.63
N GLY A 911 -20.97 7.04 11.45
CA GLY A 911 -20.68 7.81 10.24
C GLY A 911 -19.23 8.25 10.09
N VAL A 912 -18.38 8.09 11.12
CA VAL A 912 -16.97 8.51 11.07
C VAL A 912 -16.14 7.51 10.27
N LYS A 913 -15.49 8.00 9.20
CA LYS A 913 -14.56 7.23 8.36
C LYS A 913 -13.12 7.50 8.76
N ARG A 914 -12.57 6.65 9.65
CA ARG A 914 -11.14 6.63 10.01
C ARG A 914 -10.48 5.39 9.42
N PHE A 915 -9.26 5.54 8.90
CA PHE A 915 -8.56 4.53 8.13
C PHE A 915 -7.62 3.69 9.00
N TRP A 916 -7.73 2.36 8.93
CA TRP A 916 -6.73 1.42 9.44
C TRP A 916 -5.69 1.11 8.35
N GLY A 917 -6.15 0.69 7.19
CA GLY A 917 -5.34 0.39 6.01
C GLY A 917 -6.08 -0.51 5.01
N ASN A 918 -5.64 -0.55 3.76
CA ASN A 918 -6.30 -1.34 2.72
C ASN A 918 -6.17 -2.84 3.01
N GLY A 919 -7.29 -3.54 3.18
CA GLY A 919 -7.33 -4.97 3.45
C GLY A 919 -7.11 -5.39 4.91
N ASP A 920 -7.04 -4.45 5.87
CA ASP A 920 -6.94 -4.81 7.29
C ASP A 920 -8.11 -5.69 7.74
N GLY A 921 -7.78 -6.82 8.37
CA GLY A 921 -8.75 -7.83 8.80
C GLY A 921 -9.49 -8.57 7.67
N ARG A 922 -9.08 -8.40 6.41
CA ARG A 922 -9.78 -8.91 5.22
C ARG A 922 -8.80 -9.69 4.34
N PHE A 923 -8.82 -11.01 4.43
CA PHE A 923 -8.04 -11.93 3.56
C PHE A 923 -8.95 -12.78 2.68
N LEU A 924 -10.15 -13.07 3.17
CA LEU A 924 -11.20 -13.73 2.43
C LEU A 924 -12.23 -12.70 2.01
N TYR A 925 -12.78 -12.89 0.82
CA TYR A 925 -13.85 -12.08 0.26
C TYR A 925 -15.15 -12.90 0.21
N PRO A 926 -16.33 -12.25 0.29
CA PRO A 926 -17.56 -12.94 -0.05
C PRO A 926 -17.52 -13.27 -1.56
N PRO A 927 -18.28 -14.27 -2.05
CA PRO A 927 -18.48 -14.47 -3.47
C PRO A 927 -18.92 -13.18 -4.16
N LEU A 928 -18.57 -12.96 -5.43
CA LEU A 928 -18.96 -11.74 -6.17
C LEU A 928 -20.48 -11.52 -6.21
N ALA A 929 -21.25 -12.62 -6.22
CA ALA A 929 -22.71 -12.63 -6.11
C ALA A 929 -23.24 -12.11 -4.76
N ALA A 930 -22.40 -12.10 -3.74
CA ALA A 930 -22.67 -11.65 -2.38
C ALA A 930 -21.72 -10.51 -1.95
N SER A 931 -21.16 -9.73 -2.90
CA SER A 931 -20.23 -8.62 -2.56
C SER A 931 -20.87 -7.57 -1.66
N VAL A 932 -22.18 -7.39 -1.78
CA VAL A 932 -23.02 -6.73 -0.79
C VAL A 932 -24.29 -7.55 -0.55
N PRO A 933 -24.87 -7.50 0.66
CA PRO A 933 -26.17 -8.12 0.94
C PRO A 933 -27.24 -7.76 -0.09
N GLY A 934 -27.93 -8.78 -0.63
CA GLY A 934 -29.02 -8.61 -1.59
C GLY A 934 -28.60 -8.37 -3.04
N LYS A 935 -27.30 -8.35 -3.37
CA LYS A 935 -26.79 -8.09 -4.74
C LYS A 935 -27.40 -9.02 -5.80
N SER A 936 -27.56 -10.30 -5.48
CA SER A 936 -28.14 -11.31 -6.37
C SER A 936 -29.63 -11.58 -6.13
N GLY A 937 -30.32 -10.66 -5.45
CA GLY A 937 -31.72 -10.80 -5.03
C GLY A 937 -31.89 -11.37 -3.61
N ASP A 938 -33.11 -11.78 -3.29
CA ASP A 938 -33.51 -12.19 -1.93
C ASP A 938 -33.11 -13.62 -1.54
N GLN A 939 -32.62 -14.42 -2.49
CA GLN A 939 -32.22 -15.80 -2.23
C GLN A 939 -30.82 -15.87 -1.61
N PRO A 940 -30.57 -16.83 -0.69
CA PRO A 940 -29.25 -17.00 -0.10
C PRO A 940 -28.21 -17.42 -1.14
N VAL A 941 -27.00 -16.87 -1.04
CA VAL A 941 -25.86 -17.23 -1.89
C VAL A 941 -25.08 -18.36 -1.21
N ILE A 942 -25.20 -19.58 -1.74
CA ILE A 942 -24.53 -20.78 -1.22
C ILE A 942 -23.27 -21.05 -2.05
N GLN A 943 -22.20 -20.32 -1.75
CA GLN A 943 -20.91 -20.40 -2.46
C GLN A 943 -19.75 -20.30 -1.45
N PRO A 944 -18.56 -20.85 -1.78
CA PRO A 944 -17.37 -20.74 -0.93
C PRO A 944 -16.84 -19.29 -0.86
N PRO A 945 -16.00 -18.95 0.12
CA PRO A 945 -15.28 -17.68 0.10
C PRO A 945 -14.39 -17.57 -1.14
N VAL A 946 -14.13 -16.33 -1.54
CA VAL A 946 -13.09 -16.00 -2.52
C VAL A 946 -11.76 -15.79 -1.78
N SER A 947 -10.71 -16.46 -2.25
CA SER A 947 -9.34 -16.32 -1.70
C SER A 947 -8.73 -14.96 -2.06
N SER A 948 -7.53 -14.68 -1.57
CA SER A 948 -6.72 -13.53 -1.98
C SER A 948 -5.26 -13.90 -2.08
N ILE A 949 -4.48 -13.14 -2.86
CA ILE A 949 -3.02 -13.27 -2.93
C ILE A 949 -2.44 -13.31 -1.51
N ARG A 950 -2.87 -12.42 -0.61
CA ARG A 950 -2.39 -12.38 0.78
C ARG A 950 -2.72 -13.65 1.58
N TRP A 951 -3.89 -14.26 1.35
CA TRP A 951 -4.26 -15.52 1.98
C TRP A 951 -3.38 -16.69 1.51
N GLU A 952 -3.06 -16.73 0.22
CA GLU A 952 -2.12 -17.70 -0.36
C GLU A 952 -0.69 -17.50 0.18
N MET A 953 -0.23 -16.25 0.34
CA MET A 953 1.09 -15.93 0.88
C MET A 953 1.24 -16.32 2.37
N ILE A 954 0.15 -16.29 3.13
CA ILE A 954 0.15 -16.83 4.50
C ILE A 954 0.33 -18.34 4.44
N ARG A 955 -0.42 -19.06 3.59
CA ARG A 955 -0.26 -20.52 3.44
C ARG A 955 1.17 -20.89 3.07
N GLU A 956 1.74 -20.26 2.03
CA GLU A 956 3.13 -20.53 1.62
C GLU A 956 4.13 -20.24 2.75
N GLY A 957 3.88 -19.21 3.57
CA GLY A 957 4.69 -18.92 4.75
C GLY A 957 4.59 -20.00 5.84
N VAL A 958 3.39 -20.56 6.08
CA VAL A 958 3.22 -21.71 6.98
C VAL A 958 3.91 -22.94 6.40
N GLU A 959 3.76 -23.22 5.11
CA GLU A 959 4.42 -24.36 4.44
C GLU A 959 5.95 -24.26 4.48
N ASP A 960 6.51 -23.05 4.31
CA ASP A 960 7.95 -22.78 4.52
C ASP A 960 8.37 -23.12 5.96
N TYR A 961 7.59 -22.70 6.97
CA TYR A 961 7.86 -23.00 8.38
C TYR A 961 7.84 -24.52 8.65
N GLU A 962 6.84 -25.23 8.13
CA GLU A 962 6.72 -26.68 8.30
C GLU A 962 7.86 -27.44 7.62
N MET A 963 8.34 -26.95 6.48
CA MET A 963 9.49 -27.53 5.81
C MET A 963 10.79 -27.33 6.62
N LEU A 964 11.00 -26.14 7.21
CA LEU A 964 12.12 -25.89 8.13
C LEU A 964 12.03 -26.75 9.39
N TYR A 965 10.81 -26.95 9.92
CA TYR A 965 10.57 -27.85 11.03
C TYR A 965 10.96 -29.29 10.69
N LEU A 966 10.50 -29.79 9.54
CA LEU A 966 10.81 -31.13 9.06
C LEU A 966 12.32 -31.35 8.90
N LEU A 967 13.04 -30.37 8.32
CA LEU A 967 14.50 -30.44 8.23
C LEU A 967 15.15 -30.53 9.63
N ARG A 968 14.71 -29.70 10.59
CA ARG A 968 15.22 -29.75 11.97
C ARG A 968 14.99 -31.12 12.60
N GLN A 969 13.78 -31.67 12.47
CA GLN A 969 13.45 -32.98 13.01
C GLN A 969 14.33 -34.08 12.42
N LEU A 970 14.45 -34.15 11.10
CA LEU A 970 15.29 -35.15 10.42
C LEU A 970 16.76 -35.04 10.81
N LEU A 971 17.28 -33.82 10.97
CA LEU A 971 18.66 -33.60 11.43
C LEU A 971 18.87 -34.11 12.85
N ASP A 972 17.91 -33.94 13.74
CA ASP A 972 18.01 -34.42 15.12
C ASP A 972 17.87 -35.95 15.19
N GLU A 973 17.03 -36.56 14.35
CA GLU A 973 16.86 -38.01 14.26
C GLU A 973 18.04 -38.74 13.59
N LYS A 974 18.58 -38.19 12.49
CA LYS A 974 19.56 -38.87 11.63
C LYS A 974 21.00 -38.37 11.80
N ARG A 975 21.27 -37.49 12.77
CA ARG A 975 22.60 -36.88 12.99
C ARG A 975 23.77 -37.87 12.93
N SER A 976 23.63 -39.05 13.54
CA SER A 976 24.71 -40.06 13.61
C SER A 976 24.97 -40.81 12.31
N THR A 977 24.15 -40.60 11.27
CA THR A 977 24.22 -41.31 9.99
C THR A 977 25.12 -40.61 8.97
N PHE A 978 25.34 -39.31 9.12
CA PHE A 978 26.06 -38.48 8.16
C PHE A 978 27.32 -37.83 8.77
N PRO A 979 28.33 -37.46 7.96
CA PRO A 979 29.50 -36.72 8.45
C PRO A 979 29.12 -35.39 9.11
N ASP A 980 29.81 -35.01 10.19
CA ASP A 980 29.52 -33.79 10.95
C ASP A 980 29.52 -32.52 10.07
N GLU A 981 30.45 -32.42 9.11
CA GLU A 981 30.53 -31.28 8.18
C GLU A 981 29.24 -31.13 7.35
N GLN A 982 28.68 -32.25 6.87
CA GLN A 982 27.44 -32.25 6.09
C GLN A 982 26.23 -31.90 6.95
N VAL A 983 26.16 -32.45 8.17
CA VAL A 983 25.12 -32.10 9.15
C VAL A 983 25.19 -30.62 9.53
N THR A 984 26.39 -30.06 9.70
CA THR A 984 26.57 -28.62 9.94
C THR A 984 26.08 -27.79 8.76
N ALA A 985 26.45 -28.16 7.53
CA ALA A 985 26.00 -27.45 6.33
C ALA A 985 24.47 -27.47 6.18
N TRP A 986 23.80 -28.58 6.48
CA TRP A 986 22.33 -28.65 6.48
C TRP A 986 21.70 -27.89 7.65
N ARG A 987 22.31 -27.93 8.84
CA ARG A 987 21.84 -27.15 10.00
C ARG A 987 21.93 -25.65 9.74
N ASP A 988 22.90 -25.21 8.94
CA ASP A 988 23.00 -23.83 8.49
C ASP A 988 21.85 -23.40 7.57
N LEU A 989 21.15 -24.35 6.95
CA LEU A 989 19.93 -24.07 6.18
C LEU A 989 18.75 -23.61 7.06
N LEU A 990 18.76 -23.96 8.36
CA LEU A 990 17.75 -23.52 9.32
C LEU A 990 17.89 -22.05 9.74
N ARG A 991 19.02 -21.40 9.46
CA ARG A 991 19.18 -19.95 9.72
C ARG A 991 18.48 -19.16 8.62
N VAL A 992 17.82 -18.04 8.94
CA VAL A 992 17.23 -17.19 7.89
C VAL A 992 18.32 -16.25 7.35
N PRO A 993 18.62 -16.27 6.04
CA PRO A 993 19.65 -15.40 5.47
C PRO A 993 19.19 -13.94 5.38
N SER A 994 20.14 -13.00 5.45
CA SER A 994 19.87 -11.56 5.33
C SER A 994 19.30 -11.15 3.97
N SER A 995 19.47 -11.98 2.94
CA SER A 995 18.82 -11.81 1.63
C SER A 995 17.30 -12.02 1.67
N ILE A 996 16.76 -12.69 2.69
CA ILE A 996 15.32 -12.75 2.97
C ILE A 996 14.95 -11.62 3.94
N THR A 997 15.64 -11.56 5.08
CA THR A 997 15.42 -10.54 6.11
C THR A 997 16.66 -10.39 6.99
N SER A 998 17.17 -9.17 7.15
CA SER A 998 18.26 -8.87 8.09
C SER A 998 17.74 -8.46 9.47
N ASP A 999 16.61 -7.75 9.50
CA ASP A 999 15.93 -7.27 10.69
C ASP A 999 14.42 -7.10 10.40
N MET A 1000 13.66 -6.59 11.37
CA MET A 1000 12.20 -6.44 11.23
C MET A 1000 11.75 -5.41 10.18
N THR A 1001 12.63 -4.52 9.73
CA THR A 1001 12.32 -3.40 8.81
C THR A 1001 13.08 -3.47 7.48
N THR A 1002 14.04 -4.39 7.36
CA THR A 1002 14.85 -4.61 6.17
C THR A 1002 14.70 -6.05 5.71
N PHE A 1003 13.91 -6.23 4.66
CA PHE A 1003 13.57 -7.53 4.07
C PHE A 1003 13.35 -7.43 2.56
N THR A 1004 13.33 -8.58 1.90
CA THR A 1004 13.20 -8.64 0.44
C THR A 1004 11.77 -8.44 -0.05
N THR A 1005 11.63 -7.61 -1.08
CA THR A 1005 10.42 -7.53 -1.93
C THR A 1005 10.56 -8.37 -3.21
N ASP A 1006 11.76 -8.91 -3.45
CA ASP A 1006 12.03 -9.92 -4.47
C ASP A 1006 11.90 -11.33 -3.86
N PRO A 1007 11.01 -12.20 -4.37
CA PRO A 1007 10.84 -13.56 -3.87
C PRO A 1007 12.00 -14.51 -4.21
N THR A 1008 12.91 -14.13 -5.14
CA THR A 1008 14.00 -15.01 -5.58
C THR A 1008 14.79 -15.63 -4.42
N PRO A 1009 15.24 -14.87 -3.39
CA PRO A 1009 15.96 -15.44 -2.25
C PRO A 1009 15.14 -16.43 -1.42
N ILE A 1010 13.81 -16.28 -1.37
CA ILE A 1010 12.90 -17.18 -0.65
C ILE A 1010 12.82 -18.51 -1.39
N TYR A 1011 12.55 -18.49 -2.70
CA TYR A 1011 12.49 -19.71 -3.51
C TYR A 1011 13.83 -20.46 -3.56
N GLU A 1012 14.95 -19.75 -3.69
CA GLU A 1012 16.28 -20.36 -3.64
C GLU A 1012 16.54 -21.06 -2.29
N ARG A 1013 16.15 -20.42 -1.19
CA ARG A 1013 16.28 -21.01 0.16
C ARG A 1013 15.37 -22.21 0.33
N ARG A 1014 14.11 -22.12 -0.13
CA ARG A 1014 13.14 -23.22 -0.09
C ARG A 1014 13.68 -24.45 -0.83
N ARG A 1015 14.18 -24.26 -2.05
CA ARG A 1015 14.83 -25.31 -2.86
C ARG A 1015 16.04 -25.93 -2.17
N ALA A 1016 16.89 -25.12 -1.54
CA ALA A 1016 18.06 -25.63 -0.82
C ALA A 1016 17.65 -26.51 0.37
N VAL A 1017 16.63 -26.11 1.13
CA VAL A 1017 16.05 -26.89 2.24
C VAL A 1017 15.43 -28.19 1.71
N ALA A 1018 14.64 -28.12 0.64
CA ALA A 1018 14.03 -29.30 0.02
C ALA A 1018 15.06 -30.36 -0.40
N ARG A 1019 16.17 -29.93 -1.03
CA ARG A 1019 17.30 -30.83 -1.37
C ARG A 1019 17.94 -31.48 -0.15
N ALA A 1020 18.07 -30.74 0.95
CA ALA A 1020 18.62 -31.29 2.19
C ALA A 1020 17.68 -32.32 2.83
N ILE A 1021 16.37 -32.08 2.77
CA ILE A 1021 15.36 -33.03 3.25
C ILE A 1021 15.38 -34.32 2.43
N GLU A 1022 15.38 -34.24 1.10
CA GLU A 1022 15.51 -35.44 0.24
C GLU A 1022 16.77 -36.24 0.59
N ALA A 1023 17.92 -35.56 0.67
CA ALA A 1023 19.21 -36.21 0.97
C ALA A 1023 19.27 -36.83 2.37
N LEU A 1024 18.45 -36.35 3.32
CA LEU A 1024 18.31 -36.96 4.64
C LEU A 1024 17.35 -38.15 4.63
N ILE A 1025 16.39 -38.21 3.70
CA ILE A 1025 15.39 -39.28 3.64
C ILE A 1025 15.92 -40.49 2.85
N ASP A 1026 16.62 -40.22 1.75
CA ASP A 1026 17.37 -41.22 0.96
C ASP A 1026 18.49 -41.88 1.78
#